data_AF-A0A6M2BUY4-F1
#
_entry.id   AF-A0A6M2BUY4-F1
#
_cell.length_a   1.000
_cell.length_b   1.000
_cell.length_c   1.000
_cell.angle_alpha   90.00
_cell.angle_beta   90.00
_cell.angle_gamma   90.00
#
_symmetry.space_group_name_H-M   'P 1'
#
loop_
_entity.id
_entity.type
_entity.pdbx_description
1 polymer ?
#
loop_
_entity_poly.entity_id
_entity_poly.type
_entity_poly.pdbx_seq_one_letter_code
_entity_poly.pdbx_strand_id
1 'polypeptide(L)'
;MATGECDVRHRFQVPRPSRPEAKTASVRIDWDRAVSVAGQGVSVGGNAVKVAIVGSGPAGLAAAARAAATKVSHLLLEAEPHLSNTIHRYQKGKHVMAEPDVLPLRADLPFGAGKREQILSAWADGVRDHGVSVRHQATVTAIAGRRGDFRISLSNGETIGAEFVVLAIGLQGNLRKLGCPGEDLAWVQYQLDDPDEYRGETIVVIGAGDAAIENALALASQNKVYIVNRRDEFDRAKPANNTAILKAIEDGRVQCFYDSGVDSVTDAGKGRGGVLKLSSAKGEVELKCNRVIARLGAVPPRKFVEACGVVFPSQDPNSVPAVSPQYESNVEGLYIIGALAGFPLIKQAMNQGYEVIEFIEGRAVEPADAPLLRAKFAGVSQWASDPEAALASIRRRAPVLTPLTPLQLREFLLDSEIRTPKPGDVIFRLNDYTDSFYSVVNGEVEIEIDAEHPERRLKLGQGEFFGEMSLISGRRRSATVYAGRACVLVETPRRSMNKLINSVSAVKRVIDEAFLKRALRARLTPDLTDEDIEQFTASATLVSFKASEILFNEGDPGDALYLIRRGSVMVSRQIGGREVVLAYVAAGQYVGEMALISRERRSASVRAAVAVDAIRLDGELVQAVMARRTGLREDLRAVYKDRVTQNVEGQQDSAHSGVVSFLMSQGLGEATDVLLIDESLCIRCDQCERACADTHGNVGRLDREAGPTFGDLHVPTSCRHCEHPHCMKDCPPDAIHRAPGGEVYISDACIGCGNCQRNCPYGVIQMGAESQTSPSLWRWMMFGGDEPGRWTPPKTKSGDAPAKKAAKCDMCKDQSGGPACVRACPTGAALRVDPASFLQLAREG
;
A
#
# COMPACT_ATOMS: atom_id res chain seq x y z
N MET A 1 -65.62 -4.76 54.10
CA MET A 1 -67.08 -4.54 54.04
C MET A 1 -67.48 -4.63 52.58
N ALA A 2 -68.30 -5.63 52.27
CA ALA A 2 -68.87 -5.84 50.95
C ALA A 2 -70.04 -4.87 50.73
N THR A 3 -70.23 -4.43 49.48
CA THR A 3 -71.52 -4.44 48.77
C THR A 3 -71.22 -4.24 47.28
N GLY A 4 -71.59 -5.21 46.45
CA GLY A 4 -71.67 -5.05 45.00
C GLY A 4 -73.09 -4.69 44.56
N GLU A 5 -73.24 -4.21 43.33
CA GLU A 5 -74.05 -4.82 42.25
C GLU A 5 -73.97 -3.99 40.95
N CYS A 6 -73.78 -4.72 39.84
CA CYS A 6 -74.32 -4.60 38.46
C CYS A 6 -74.96 -3.28 37.96
N ASP A 7 -74.90 -2.87 36.68
CA ASP A 7 -74.46 -3.43 35.39
C ASP A 7 -74.45 -2.25 34.38
N VAL A 8 -73.84 -2.46 33.20
CA VAL A 8 -74.07 -1.84 31.87
C VAL A 8 -72.73 -1.64 31.16
N ARG A 9 -72.53 -2.50 30.17
CA ARG A 9 -71.42 -2.58 29.24
C ARG A 9 -71.20 -1.27 28.48
N HIS A 10 -70.00 -0.69 28.57
CA HIS A 10 -69.37 0.04 27.46
C HIS A 10 -67.85 -0.06 27.55
N ARG A 11 -67.24 -0.85 26.64
CA ARG A 11 -65.80 -0.76 26.35
C ARG A 11 -65.57 0.46 25.47
N PHE A 12 -64.84 1.45 25.99
CA PHE A 12 -64.17 2.47 25.20
C PHE A 12 -63.06 1.81 24.38
N GLN A 13 -63.30 1.65 23.07
CA GLN A 13 -62.24 1.46 22.08
C GLN A 13 -61.78 2.86 21.64
N VAL A 14 -60.57 3.25 22.04
CA VAL A 14 -59.88 4.39 21.43
C VAL A 14 -59.42 3.94 20.02
N PRO A 15 -59.82 4.63 18.94
CA PRO A 15 -59.59 4.16 17.58
C PRO A 15 -58.10 4.21 17.21
N ARG A 16 -57.62 3.10 16.65
CA ARG A 16 -56.35 3.06 15.89
C ARG A 16 -56.51 3.99 14.68
N PRO A 17 -55.63 4.97 14.45
CA PRO A 17 -55.58 5.61 13.14
C PRO A 17 -55.17 4.56 12.11
N SER A 18 -55.96 4.45 11.04
CA SER A 18 -55.71 3.63 9.88
C SER A 18 -54.31 3.90 9.33
N ARG A 19 -53.56 2.84 9.02
CA ARG A 19 -52.37 2.94 8.17
C ARG A 19 -52.79 3.62 6.86
N PRO A 20 -52.20 4.75 6.46
CA PRO A 20 -52.31 5.16 5.07
C PRO A 20 -51.55 4.11 4.26
N GLU A 21 -52.21 3.54 3.26
CA GLU A 21 -51.53 2.84 2.18
C GLU A 21 -50.46 3.78 1.62
N ALA A 22 -49.19 3.48 1.90
CA ALA A 22 -48.08 4.15 1.26
C ALA A 22 -48.08 3.71 -0.20
N LYS A 23 -48.83 4.44 -1.03
CA LYS A 23 -48.61 4.46 -2.47
C LYS A 23 -47.16 4.86 -2.67
N THR A 24 -46.32 3.88 -3.00
CA THR A 24 -44.99 4.09 -3.56
C THR A 24 -45.17 4.89 -4.84
N ALA A 25 -45.16 6.21 -4.71
CA ALA A 25 -44.90 7.09 -5.83
C ALA A 25 -43.44 6.83 -6.22
N SER A 26 -43.25 6.01 -7.26
CA SER A 26 -42.00 5.98 -8.00
C SER A 26 -41.77 7.39 -8.50
N VAL A 27 -40.90 8.14 -7.83
CA VAL A 27 -40.34 9.37 -8.39
C VAL A 27 -39.43 8.93 -9.53
N ARG A 28 -40.01 8.76 -10.72
CA ARG A 28 -39.25 8.83 -11.97
C ARG A 28 -38.72 10.26 -12.04
N ILE A 29 -37.43 10.42 -11.75
CA ILE A 29 -36.71 11.63 -12.11
C ILE A 29 -36.68 11.65 -13.63
N ASP A 30 -37.48 12.54 -14.20
CA ASP A 30 -37.53 12.79 -15.64
C ASP A 30 -36.32 13.66 -16.01
N TRP A 31 -35.22 13.00 -16.41
CA TRP A 31 -33.95 13.63 -16.75
C TRP A 31 -34.06 14.59 -17.94
N ASP A 32 -35.11 14.46 -18.76
CA ASP A 32 -35.32 15.29 -19.96
C ASP A 32 -35.90 16.68 -19.62
N ARG A 33 -36.45 16.88 -18.42
CA ARG A 33 -37.10 18.15 -18.05
C ARG A 33 -36.15 19.21 -17.47
N ALA A 34 -34.87 18.87 -17.29
CA ALA A 34 -33.81 19.83 -16.94
C ALA A 34 -33.16 20.50 -18.17
N VAL A 35 -33.60 20.15 -19.39
CA VAL A 35 -32.93 20.54 -20.66
C VAL A 35 -33.62 21.69 -21.41
N SER A 36 -34.74 22.25 -20.93
CA SER A 36 -35.58 23.16 -21.76
C SER A 36 -35.80 24.59 -21.25
N VAL A 37 -34.91 25.16 -20.43
CA VAL A 37 -34.95 26.61 -20.14
C VAL A 37 -33.56 27.26 -20.27
N ALA A 38 -33.02 27.24 -21.49
CA ALA A 38 -31.91 28.10 -21.91
C ALA A 38 -32.19 28.62 -23.33
N GLY A 39 -33.39 29.15 -23.52
CA GLY A 39 -33.88 29.70 -24.78
C GLY A 39 -34.13 31.20 -24.67
N GLN A 40 -33.16 31.98 -24.17
CA GLN A 40 -33.11 33.42 -24.43
C GLN A 40 -31.69 33.76 -24.85
N GLY A 41 -31.52 33.92 -26.16
CA GLY A 41 -30.25 34.21 -26.80
C GLY A 41 -29.71 35.54 -26.32
N VAL A 42 -28.51 35.50 -25.75
CA VAL A 42 -27.59 36.64 -25.84
C VAL A 42 -27.01 36.59 -27.25
N SER A 43 -27.38 37.57 -28.08
CA SER A 43 -26.75 37.79 -29.37
C SER A 43 -25.30 38.21 -29.16
N VAL A 44 -24.35 37.30 -29.36
CA VAL A 44 -22.92 37.62 -29.34
C VAL A 44 -22.46 37.88 -30.78
N GLY A 45 -22.25 39.16 -31.11
CA GLY A 45 -21.41 39.52 -32.24
C GLY A 45 -19.95 39.24 -31.88
N GLY A 46 -19.34 38.26 -32.55
CA GLY A 46 -17.93 37.87 -32.40
C GLY A 46 -17.73 36.61 -31.55
N ASN A 47 -17.36 35.47 -32.18
CA ASN A 47 -17.17 34.14 -31.59
C ASN A 47 -15.99 34.00 -30.57
N ALA A 48 -15.58 35.09 -29.92
CA ALA A 48 -14.41 35.13 -29.05
C ALA A 48 -14.80 35.42 -27.59
N VAL A 49 -14.35 34.57 -26.66
CA VAL A 49 -14.48 34.77 -25.22
C VAL A 49 -13.13 35.15 -24.61
N LYS A 50 -13.12 35.74 -23.41
CA LYS A 50 -11.84 35.99 -22.73
C LYS A 50 -11.22 34.67 -22.26
N VAL A 51 -12.00 33.78 -21.65
CA VAL A 51 -11.52 32.48 -21.14
C VAL A 51 -12.36 31.33 -21.67
N ALA A 52 -11.76 30.42 -22.43
CA ALA A 52 -12.37 29.14 -22.76
C ALA A 52 -11.92 28.07 -21.76
N ILE A 53 -12.88 27.37 -21.15
CA ILE A 53 -12.62 26.33 -20.15
C ILE A 53 -13.03 24.99 -20.75
N VAL A 54 -12.10 24.05 -20.83
CA VAL A 54 -12.33 22.76 -21.50
C VAL A 54 -12.46 21.65 -20.46
N GLY A 55 -13.66 21.08 -20.33
CA GLY A 55 -14.02 20.01 -19.40
C GLY A 55 -14.74 20.51 -18.15
N SER A 56 -15.94 19.97 -17.86
CA SER A 56 -16.75 20.34 -16.69
C SER A 56 -16.52 19.46 -15.46
N GLY A 57 -15.31 18.92 -15.30
CA GLY A 57 -14.90 18.31 -14.03
C GLY A 57 -14.90 19.32 -12.88
N PRO A 58 -14.64 18.90 -11.64
CA PRO A 58 -14.68 19.79 -10.47
C PRO A 58 -13.82 21.05 -10.62
N ALA A 59 -12.63 20.91 -11.21
CA ALA A 59 -11.75 22.04 -11.49
C ALA A 59 -12.33 23.02 -12.51
N GLY A 60 -12.84 22.51 -13.65
CA GLY A 60 -13.40 23.35 -14.70
C GLY A 60 -14.70 24.02 -14.28
N LEU A 61 -15.54 23.35 -13.49
CA LEU A 61 -16.72 23.95 -12.88
C LEU A 61 -16.38 25.08 -11.91
N ALA A 62 -15.39 24.86 -11.03
CA ALA A 62 -14.95 25.91 -10.12
C ALA A 62 -14.37 27.11 -10.86
N ALA A 63 -13.58 26.89 -11.93
CA ALA A 63 -13.09 27.95 -12.79
C ALA A 63 -14.23 28.71 -13.50
N ALA A 64 -15.21 28.00 -14.05
CA ALA A 64 -16.32 28.62 -14.74
C ALA A 64 -17.22 29.42 -13.79
N ALA A 65 -17.51 28.87 -12.60
CA ALA A 65 -18.23 29.56 -11.55
C ALA A 65 -17.49 30.82 -11.07
N ARG A 66 -16.16 30.74 -10.91
CA ARG A 66 -15.36 31.90 -10.52
C ARG A 66 -15.34 32.99 -11.59
N ALA A 67 -15.22 32.59 -12.86
CA ALA A 67 -15.29 33.51 -13.99
C ALA A 67 -16.67 34.21 -14.04
N ALA A 68 -17.76 33.47 -13.80
CA ALA A 68 -19.10 34.02 -13.72
C ALA A 68 -19.26 34.99 -12.54
N ALA A 69 -18.83 34.60 -11.34
CA ALA A 69 -18.90 35.42 -10.13
C ALA A 69 -18.11 36.74 -10.27
N THR A 70 -17.00 36.73 -11.01
CA THR A 70 -16.16 37.91 -11.29
C THR A 70 -16.49 38.61 -12.61
N LYS A 71 -17.56 38.18 -13.30
CA LYS A 71 -18.05 38.75 -14.57
C LYS A 71 -17.01 38.73 -15.70
N VAL A 72 -16.10 37.77 -15.68
CA VAL A 72 -15.16 37.50 -16.78
C VAL A 72 -15.89 36.81 -17.92
N SER A 73 -15.71 37.28 -19.16
CA SER A 73 -16.27 36.63 -20.36
C SER A 73 -15.70 35.21 -20.50
N HIS A 74 -16.53 34.19 -20.39
CA HIS A 74 -16.10 32.80 -20.38
C HIS A 74 -17.05 31.88 -21.13
N LEU A 75 -16.55 30.70 -21.52
CA LEU A 75 -17.34 29.60 -22.04
C LEU A 75 -16.78 28.26 -21.55
N LEU A 76 -17.59 27.47 -20.86
CA LEU A 76 -17.27 26.11 -20.44
C LEU A 76 -17.72 25.11 -21.51
N LEU A 77 -16.79 24.30 -22.02
CA LEU A 77 -17.03 23.27 -23.02
C LEU A 77 -17.07 21.89 -22.36
N GLU A 78 -18.20 21.20 -22.49
CA GLU A 78 -18.39 19.83 -21.98
C GLU A 78 -18.72 18.88 -23.12
N ALA A 79 -18.00 17.75 -23.19
CA ALA A 79 -18.17 16.76 -24.24
C ALA A 79 -19.50 16.00 -24.11
N GLU A 80 -20.02 15.86 -22.89
CA GLU A 80 -21.25 15.14 -22.59
C GLU A 80 -22.49 16.07 -22.54
N PRO A 81 -23.71 15.50 -22.59
CA PRO A 81 -24.95 16.26 -22.39
C PRO A 81 -25.18 16.70 -20.93
N HIS A 82 -24.31 16.31 -20.00
CA HIS A 82 -24.41 16.64 -18.58
C HIS A 82 -23.06 17.09 -18.02
N LEU A 83 -23.07 17.76 -16.87
CA LEU A 83 -21.86 18.25 -16.21
C LEU A 83 -21.11 17.13 -15.47
N SER A 84 -19.82 17.36 -15.20
CA SER A 84 -19.00 16.55 -14.28
C SER A 84 -18.99 15.05 -14.60
N ASN A 85 -18.76 14.70 -15.87
CA ASN A 85 -18.87 13.31 -16.34
C ASN A 85 -18.08 12.30 -15.49
N THR A 86 -16.88 12.65 -15.03
CA THR A 86 -16.11 11.77 -14.12
C THR A 86 -16.88 11.38 -12.85
N ILE A 87 -17.51 12.35 -12.19
CA ILE A 87 -18.27 12.11 -10.95
C ILE A 87 -19.64 11.52 -11.29
N HIS A 88 -20.24 11.90 -12.42
CA HIS A 88 -21.47 11.29 -12.93
C HIS A 88 -21.31 9.79 -13.17
N ARG A 89 -20.14 9.35 -13.68
CA ARG A 89 -19.77 7.94 -13.90
C ARG A 89 -19.25 7.23 -12.65
N TYR A 90 -19.24 7.89 -11.49
CA TYR A 90 -19.07 7.14 -10.25
C TYR A 90 -20.26 6.24 -10.02
N GLN A 91 -20.05 5.12 -9.33
CA GLN A 91 -21.13 4.25 -8.90
C GLN A 91 -22.27 5.06 -8.25
N LYS A 92 -23.51 4.73 -8.62
CA LYS A 92 -24.71 5.31 -8.02
C LYS A 92 -24.74 5.17 -6.50
N GLY A 93 -25.13 6.26 -5.83
CA GLY A 93 -25.17 6.33 -4.36
C GLY A 93 -23.79 6.35 -3.68
N LYS A 94 -22.68 6.35 -4.44
CA LYS A 94 -21.33 6.42 -3.88
C LYS A 94 -21.19 7.63 -2.98
N HIS A 95 -20.62 7.41 -1.79
CA HIS A 95 -20.23 8.48 -0.91
C HIS A 95 -18.89 9.07 -1.38
N VAL A 96 -18.87 10.36 -1.66
CA VAL A 96 -17.69 11.09 -2.12
C VAL A 96 -17.16 11.92 -0.95
N MET A 97 -15.90 11.72 -0.60
CA MET A 97 -15.24 12.41 0.51
C MET A 97 -14.69 13.76 0.08
N ALA A 98 -14.70 14.74 0.98
CA ALA A 98 -14.10 16.07 0.79
C ALA A 98 -12.71 16.18 1.43
N GLU A 99 -11.86 15.20 1.18
CA GLU A 99 -10.51 15.11 1.75
C GLU A 99 -9.47 16.01 1.03
N PRO A 100 -8.42 16.47 1.75
CA PRO A 100 -8.28 16.36 3.20
C PRO A 100 -9.10 17.44 3.92
N ASP A 101 -9.63 17.12 5.11
CA ASP A 101 -10.48 18.04 5.88
C ASP A 101 -9.75 19.33 6.27
N VAL A 102 -8.44 19.22 6.53
CA VAL A 102 -7.56 20.34 6.92
C VAL A 102 -7.39 21.41 5.83
N LEU A 103 -7.63 21.06 4.56
CA LEU A 103 -7.51 22.00 3.45
C LEU A 103 -8.81 22.80 3.33
N PRO A 104 -8.79 24.14 3.28
CA PRO A 104 -10.01 24.92 3.06
C PRO A 104 -10.53 24.75 1.63
N LEU A 105 -11.85 24.76 1.45
CA LEU A 105 -12.46 24.87 0.12
C LEU A 105 -12.55 26.35 -0.27
N ARG A 106 -12.00 26.69 -1.43
CA ARG A 106 -12.05 28.00 -2.07
C ARG A 106 -12.66 27.83 -3.45
N ALA A 107 -13.98 27.87 -3.52
CA ALA A 107 -14.74 27.81 -4.75
C ALA A 107 -16.10 28.47 -4.54
N ASP A 108 -16.65 29.07 -5.59
CA ASP A 108 -18.00 29.64 -5.55
C ASP A 108 -19.09 28.53 -5.59
N LEU A 109 -18.70 27.29 -5.91
CA LEU A 109 -19.55 26.10 -5.82
C LEU A 109 -19.33 25.35 -4.50
N PRO A 110 -20.40 24.88 -3.83
CA PRO A 110 -20.27 24.13 -2.58
C PRO A 110 -19.70 22.73 -2.83
N PHE A 111 -18.87 22.25 -1.90
CA PHE A 111 -18.44 20.87 -1.88
C PHE A 111 -18.18 20.39 -0.46
N GLY A 112 -18.86 19.32 -0.07
CA GLY A 112 -18.70 18.62 1.20
C GLY A 112 -18.87 17.12 1.00
N ALA A 113 -18.49 16.33 2.00
CA ALA A 113 -18.69 14.90 1.94
C ALA A 113 -20.18 14.57 1.81
N GLY A 114 -20.55 13.70 0.87
CA GLY A 114 -21.95 13.47 0.54
C GLY A 114 -22.16 12.39 -0.53
N LYS A 115 -23.42 12.08 -0.82
CA LYS A 115 -23.74 11.15 -1.93
C LYS A 115 -23.48 11.82 -3.27
N ARG A 116 -23.01 11.04 -4.24
CA ARG A 116 -22.77 11.43 -5.64
C ARG A 116 -23.88 12.34 -6.18
N GLU A 117 -25.14 11.92 -6.06
CA GLU A 117 -26.29 12.64 -6.61
C GLU A 117 -26.51 14.01 -5.95
N GLN A 118 -26.28 14.10 -4.64
CA GLN A 118 -26.42 15.37 -3.90
C GLN A 118 -25.37 16.38 -4.35
N ILE A 119 -24.13 15.92 -4.54
CA ILE A 119 -23.03 16.77 -5.03
C ILE A 119 -23.30 17.24 -6.45
N LEU A 120 -23.71 16.33 -7.35
CA LEU A 120 -24.05 16.68 -8.72
C LEU A 120 -25.20 17.68 -8.80
N SER A 121 -26.25 17.50 -7.97
CA SER A 121 -27.36 18.46 -7.88
C SER A 121 -26.88 19.83 -7.40
N ALA A 122 -26.11 19.88 -6.32
CA ALA A 122 -25.60 21.12 -5.76
C ALA A 122 -24.71 21.89 -6.76
N TRP A 123 -23.90 21.17 -7.55
CA TRP A 123 -23.10 21.79 -8.61
C TRP A 123 -23.94 22.27 -9.78
N ALA A 124 -24.94 21.49 -10.21
CA ALA A 124 -25.85 21.92 -11.28
C ALA A 124 -26.65 23.17 -10.88
N ASP A 125 -27.15 23.22 -9.64
CA ASP A 125 -27.84 24.39 -9.09
C ASP A 125 -26.89 25.58 -9.01
N GLY A 126 -25.67 25.39 -8.49
CA GLY A 126 -24.68 26.46 -8.41
C GLY A 126 -24.27 27.01 -9.78
N VAL A 127 -24.11 26.16 -10.81
CA VAL A 127 -23.81 26.59 -12.19
C VAL A 127 -24.93 27.46 -12.75
N ARG A 128 -26.20 27.09 -12.52
CA ARG A 128 -27.36 27.86 -12.94
C ARG A 128 -27.45 29.18 -12.19
N ASP A 129 -27.30 29.15 -10.87
CA ASP A 129 -27.48 30.31 -10.00
C ASP A 129 -26.39 31.38 -10.23
N HIS A 130 -25.17 30.98 -10.57
CA HIS A 130 -24.09 31.89 -10.95
C HIS A 130 -24.17 32.37 -12.40
N GLY A 131 -25.06 31.81 -13.23
CA GLY A 131 -25.18 32.17 -14.65
C GLY A 131 -23.96 31.77 -15.48
N VAL A 132 -23.36 30.61 -15.19
CA VAL A 132 -22.19 30.10 -15.91
C VAL A 132 -22.56 29.79 -17.37
N SER A 133 -21.75 30.26 -18.32
CA SER A 133 -21.93 29.95 -19.73
C SER A 133 -21.38 28.56 -20.04
N VAL A 134 -22.26 27.63 -20.39
CA VAL A 134 -21.90 26.23 -20.68
C VAL A 134 -22.38 25.85 -22.08
N ARG A 135 -21.52 25.13 -22.80
CA ARG A 135 -21.87 24.43 -24.02
C ARG A 135 -21.65 22.92 -23.87
N HIS A 136 -22.76 22.19 -23.86
CA HIS A 136 -22.77 20.73 -23.84
C HIS A 136 -22.51 20.15 -25.22
N GLN A 137 -22.16 18.86 -25.25
CA GLN A 137 -21.87 18.11 -26.49
C GLN A 137 -20.79 18.78 -27.36
N ALA A 138 -19.84 19.46 -26.71
CA ALA A 138 -18.76 20.22 -27.31
C ALA A 138 -17.41 19.51 -27.10
N THR A 139 -17.23 18.38 -27.77
CA THR A 139 -15.95 17.65 -27.74
C THR A 139 -14.88 18.45 -28.46
N VAL A 140 -13.87 18.92 -27.71
CA VAL A 140 -12.71 19.62 -28.26
C VAL A 140 -11.75 18.62 -28.89
N THR A 141 -11.38 18.85 -30.16
CA THR A 141 -10.49 17.97 -30.94
C THR A 141 -9.11 18.58 -31.15
N ALA A 142 -8.98 19.91 -31.14
CA ALA A 142 -7.71 20.61 -31.25
C ALA A 142 -7.75 21.98 -30.58
N ILE A 143 -6.62 22.43 -30.06
CA ILE A 143 -6.40 23.79 -29.56
C ILE A 143 -5.10 24.29 -30.18
N ALA A 144 -5.15 25.43 -30.87
CA ALA A 144 -3.99 26.03 -31.52
C ALA A 144 -3.98 27.54 -31.31
N GLY A 145 -2.79 28.14 -31.32
CA GLY A 145 -2.61 29.58 -31.16
C GLY A 145 -1.78 29.92 -29.93
N ARG A 146 -1.93 31.16 -29.46
CA ARG A 146 -1.25 31.73 -28.29
C ARG A 146 -2.18 32.71 -27.60
N ARG A 147 -1.81 33.18 -26.41
CA ARG A 147 -2.52 34.24 -25.70
C ARG A 147 -3.02 35.36 -26.63
N GLY A 148 -4.32 35.65 -26.55
CA GLY A 148 -5.00 36.64 -27.40
C GLY A 148 -5.61 36.11 -28.70
N ASP A 149 -5.22 34.93 -29.17
CA ASP A 149 -5.66 34.36 -30.44
C ASP A 149 -5.68 32.81 -30.41
N PHE A 150 -6.29 32.23 -29.38
CA PHE A 150 -6.54 30.79 -29.35
C PHE A 150 -7.73 30.42 -30.24
N ARG A 151 -7.58 29.33 -30.98
CA ARG A 151 -8.64 28.67 -31.75
C ARG A 151 -8.87 27.27 -31.20
N ILE A 152 -10.10 27.02 -30.75
CA ILE A 152 -10.54 25.74 -30.19
C ILE A 152 -11.47 25.08 -31.19
N SER A 153 -11.05 23.96 -31.77
CA SER A 153 -11.83 23.20 -32.74
C SER A 153 -12.67 22.14 -32.05
N LEU A 154 -13.94 22.05 -32.44
CA LEU A 154 -14.90 21.07 -31.94
C LEU A 154 -15.11 19.92 -32.94
N SER A 155 -15.57 18.77 -32.45
CA SER A 155 -15.85 17.59 -33.28
C SER A 155 -16.96 17.79 -34.33
N ASN A 156 -17.82 18.79 -34.13
CA ASN A 156 -18.87 19.17 -35.08
C ASN A 156 -18.39 20.13 -36.18
N GLY A 157 -17.10 20.47 -36.22
CA GLY A 157 -16.49 21.37 -37.21
C GLY A 157 -16.49 22.85 -36.84
N GLU A 158 -17.13 23.25 -35.75
CA GLU A 158 -17.11 24.64 -35.28
C GLU A 158 -15.77 25.01 -34.63
N THR A 159 -15.42 26.30 -34.67
CA THR A 159 -14.26 26.86 -33.98
C THR A 159 -14.66 28.02 -33.07
N ILE A 160 -14.11 28.02 -31.86
CA ILE A 160 -14.30 29.05 -30.84
C ILE A 160 -12.99 29.81 -30.65
N GLY A 161 -13.07 31.15 -30.58
CA GLY A 161 -11.93 32.01 -30.26
C GLY A 161 -11.80 32.26 -28.77
N ALA A 162 -10.57 32.36 -28.24
CA ALA A 162 -10.34 32.79 -26.87
C ALA A 162 -9.03 33.57 -26.65
N GLU A 163 -9.00 34.46 -25.66
CA GLU A 163 -7.75 35.08 -25.20
C GLU A 163 -6.91 34.09 -24.36
N PHE A 164 -7.57 33.33 -23.49
CA PHE A 164 -6.97 32.33 -22.61
C PHE A 164 -7.70 30.99 -22.71
N VAL A 165 -6.97 29.91 -22.45
CA VAL A 165 -7.51 28.54 -22.37
C VAL A 165 -7.19 27.94 -21.01
N VAL A 166 -8.21 27.39 -20.35
CA VAL A 166 -8.06 26.57 -19.13
C VAL A 166 -8.43 25.13 -19.47
N LEU A 167 -7.43 24.26 -19.49
CA LEU A 167 -7.58 22.84 -19.78
C LEU A 167 -7.84 22.05 -18.48
N ALA A 168 -9.10 21.66 -18.27
CA ALA A 168 -9.60 20.98 -17.07
C ALA A 168 -10.18 19.59 -17.37
N ILE A 169 -9.61 18.88 -18.35
CA ILE A 169 -10.13 17.61 -18.90
C ILE A 169 -9.91 16.39 -18.00
N GLY A 170 -9.10 16.52 -16.93
CA GLY A 170 -8.76 15.42 -16.04
C GLY A 170 -8.05 14.25 -16.76
N LEU A 171 -8.19 13.03 -16.21
CA LEU A 171 -7.56 11.82 -16.76
C LEU A 171 -8.58 10.76 -17.20
N GLN A 172 -9.81 10.79 -16.67
CA GLN A 172 -10.76 9.68 -16.78
C GLN A 172 -11.33 9.45 -18.18
N GLY A 173 -11.15 10.40 -19.10
CA GLY A 173 -11.45 10.20 -20.52
C GLY A 173 -10.48 9.23 -21.23
N ASN A 174 -9.37 8.85 -20.60
CA ASN A 174 -8.32 8.02 -21.20
C ASN A 174 -7.90 6.88 -20.25
N LEU A 175 -8.81 5.91 -20.08
CA LEU A 175 -8.65 4.77 -19.17
C LEU A 175 -7.55 3.81 -19.64
N ARG A 176 -6.84 3.19 -18.68
CA ARG A 176 -5.94 2.07 -18.98
C ARG A 176 -6.75 0.85 -19.39
N LYS A 177 -6.40 0.26 -20.54
CA LYS A 177 -6.97 -0.99 -21.03
C LYS A 177 -6.20 -2.22 -20.53
N LEU A 178 -6.76 -3.41 -20.73
CA LEU A 178 -6.13 -4.69 -20.31
C LEU A 178 -4.86 -5.00 -21.10
N GLY A 179 -4.78 -4.57 -22.36
CA GLY A 179 -3.65 -4.83 -23.25
C GLY A 179 -3.53 -6.29 -23.67
N CYS A 180 -4.64 -7.04 -23.68
CA CYS A 180 -4.67 -8.47 -23.97
C CYS A 180 -5.69 -8.80 -25.08
N PRO A 181 -5.56 -9.97 -25.75
CA PRO A 181 -6.60 -10.44 -26.67
C PRO A 181 -7.98 -10.50 -26.01
N GLY A 182 -9.00 -9.98 -26.71
CA GLY A 182 -10.39 -9.95 -26.24
C GLY A 182 -10.76 -8.77 -25.33
N GLU A 183 -9.87 -7.79 -25.16
CA GLU A 183 -10.12 -6.63 -24.29
C GLU A 183 -11.27 -5.70 -24.71
N ASP A 184 -11.69 -5.77 -25.98
CA ASP A 184 -12.76 -4.95 -26.57
C ASP A 184 -14.10 -5.72 -26.67
N LEU A 185 -14.19 -6.93 -26.11
CA LEU A 185 -15.46 -7.68 -26.06
C LEU A 185 -16.51 -6.90 -25.26
N ALA A 186 -17.78 -6.93 -25.71
CA ALA A 186 -18.86 -6.11 -25.15
C ALA A 186 -19.14 -6.35 -23.64
N TRP A 187 -18.74 -7.50 -23.10
CA TRP A 187 -18.88 -7.85 -21.68
C TRP A 187 -17.63 -7.54 -20.84
N VAL A 188 -16.62 -6.92 -21.44
CA VAL A 188 -15.47 -6.30 -20.77
C VAL A 188 -15.74 -4.79 -20.64
N GLN A 189 -15.86 -4.33 -19.41
CA GLN A 189 -16.20 -2.96 -19.07
C GLN A 189 -15.04 -2.33 -18.29
N TYR A 190 -14.79 -1.03 -18.51
CA TYR A 190 -13.75 -0.28 -17.79
C TYR A 190 -14.32 0.67 -16.72
N GLN A 191 -15.65 0.71 -16.62
CA GLN A 191 -16.42 1.50 -15.65
C GLN A 191 -17.61 0.68 -15.13
N LEU A 192 -18.17 1.12 -14.01
CA LEU A 192 -19.37 0.55 -13.41
C LEU A 192 -20.26 1.70 -12.94
N ASP A 193 -21.39 1.90 -13.60
CA ASP A 193 -22.30 3.02 -13.34
C ASP A 193 -23.31 2.68 -12.23
N ASP A 194 -23.97 1.53 -12.32
CA ASP A 194 -24.93 1.05 -11.31
C ASP A 194 -24.69 -0.45 -11.01
N PRO A 195 -24.22 -0.83 -9.80
CA PRO A 195 -24.05 -2.22 -9.43
C PRO A 195 -25.37 -2.99 -9.30
N ASP A 196 -26.50 -2.29 -9.05
CA ASP A 196 -27.80 -2.92 -8.86
C ASP A 196 -28.42 -3.44 -10.17
N GLU A 197 -27.86 -3.03 -11.32
CA GLU A 197 -28.23 -3.55 -12.64
C GLU A 197 -27.80 -5.01 -12.86
N TYR A 198 -26.85 -5.51 -12.07
CA TYR A 198 -26.28 -6.84 -12.22
C TYR A 198 -26.72 -7.74 -11.05
N ARG A 199 -27.35 -8.88 -11.37
CA ARG A 199 -27.85 -9.83 -10.35
C ARG A 199 -27.59 -11.26 -10.76
N GLY A 200 -27.10 -12.08 -9.83
CA GLY A 200 -26.85 -13.50 -10.04
C GLY A 200 -25.76 -13.78 -11.07
N GLU A 201 -24.93 -12.79 -11.43
CA GLU A 201 -23.84 -12.96 -12.38
C GLU A 201 -22.55 -13.41 -11.67
N THR A 202 -21.64 -14.04 -12.42
CA THR A 202 -20.24 -14.19 -12.02
C THR A 202 -19.42 -13.07 -12.64
N ILE A 203 -18.89 -12.17 -11.81
CA ILE A 203 -18.22 -10.95 -12.26
C ILE A 203 -16.78 -10.96 -11.77
N VAL A 204 -15.84 -10.68 -12.66
CA VAL A 204 -14.43 -10.50 -12.29
C VAL A 204 -14.08 -9.01 -12.32
N VAL A 205 -13.70 -8.47 -11.17
CA VAL A 205 -13.18 -7.11 -11.04
C VAL A 205 -11.66 -7.15 -11.11
N ILE A 206 -11.07 -6.41 -12.03
CA ILE A 206 -9.61 -6.38 -12.22
C ILE A 206 -9.06 -5.06 -11.71
N GLY A 207 -8.19 -5.10 -10.70
CA GLY A 207 -7.58 -3.92 -10.09
C GLY A 207 -7.56 -3.97 -8.56
N ALA A 208 -6.71 -3.13 -7.98
CA ALA A 208 -6.44 -3.10 -6.54
C ALA A 208 -6.54 -1.68 -5.92
N GLY A 209 -7.01 -0.70 -6.69
CA GLY A 209 -7.29 0.65 -6.18
C GLY A 209 -8.68 0.74 -5.54
N ASP A 210 -8.94 1.85 -4.86
CA ASP A 210 -10.21 2.13 -4.18
C ASP A 210 -11.44 1.86 -5.06
N ALA A 211 -11.43 2.34 -6.31
CA ALA A 211 -12.55 2.14 -7.23
C ALA A 211 -12.78 0.67 -7.62
N ALA A 212 -11.72 -0.16 -7.65
CA ALA A 212 -11.87 -1.60 -7.91
C ALA A 212 -12.50 -2.30 -6.69
N ILE A 213 -12.00 -1.95 -5.50
CA ILE A 213 -12.48 -2.49 -4.22
C ILE A 213 -13.95 -2.13 -3.99
N GLU A 214 -14.31 -0.85 -4.13
CA GLU A 214 -15.68 -0.37 -3.97
C GLU A 214 -16.64 -1.09 -4.92
N ASN A 215 -16.28 -1.22 -6.20
CA ASN A 215 -17.06 -1.94 -7.19
C ASN A 215 -17.24 -3.42 -6.79
N ALA A 216 -16.16 -4.09 -6.39
CA ALA A 216 -16.22 -5.50 -5.97
C ALA A 216 -17.14 -5.70 -4.77
N LEU A 217 -17.04 -4.83 -3.76
CA LEU A 217 -17.89 -4.86 -2.57
C LEU A 217 -19.36 -4.61 -2.89
N ALA A 218 -19.65 -3.64 -3.75
CA ALA A 218 -21.02 -3.32 -4.14
C ALA A 218 -21.68 -4.47 -4.91
N LEU A 219 -20.96 -5.04 -5.88
CA LEU A 219 -21.46 -6.16 -6.69
C LEU A 219 -21.63 -7.45 -5.88
N ALA A 220 -20.78 -7.69 -4.88
CA ALA A 220 -20.82 -8.88 -4.04
C ALA A 220 -22.10 -9.00 -3.20
N SER A 221 -22.89 -7.93 -3.09
CA SER A 221 -24.20 -7.98 -2.42
C SER A 221 -25.21 -8.89 -3.15
N GLN A 222 -25.07 -9.05 -4.47
CA GLN A 222 -26.07 -9.68 -5.35
C GLN A 222 -25.45 -10.65 -6.37
N ASN A 223 -24.12 -10.77 -6.42
CA ASN A 223 -23.37 -11.48 -7.45
C ASN A 223 -22.23 -12.31 -6.85
N LYS A 224 -21.74 -13.29 -7.62
CA LYS A 224 -20.49 -13.98 -7.31
C LYS A 224 -19.33 -13.15 -7.85
N VAL A 225 -18.52 -12.59 -6.96
CA VAL A 225 -17.46 -11.66 -7.34
C VAL A 225 -16.08 -12.26 -7.12
N TYR A 226 -15.26 -12.15 -8.16
CA TYR A 226 -13.82 -12.36 -8.10
C TYR A 226 -13.11 -11.01 -8.19
N ILE A 227 -12.06 -10.79 -7.41
CA ILE A 227 -11.17 -9.64 -7.57
C ILE A 227 -9.76 -10.12 -7.94
N VAL A 228 -9.15 -9.50 -8.95
CA VAL A 228 -7.81 -9.85 -9.44
C VAL A 228 -6.83 -8.73 -9.11
N ASN A 229 -5.79 -9.06 -8.37
CA ASN A 229 -4.71 -8.16 -7.99
C ASN A 229 -3.37 -8.71 -8.50
N ARG A 230 -2.56 -7.84 -9.11
CA ARG A 230 -1.22 -8.19 -9.61
C ARG A 230 -0.17 -8.30 -8.50
N ARG A 231 -0.51 -7.91 -7.28
CA ARG A 231 0.35 -7.96 -6.10
C ARG A 231 -0.28 -8.86 -5.04
N ASP A 232 0.48 -9.09 -3.99
CA ASP A 232 0.07 -9.85 -2.81
C ASP A 232 -0.69 -9.01 -1.78
N GLU A 233 -0.82 -7.70 -2.00
CA GLU A 233 -1.49 -6.74 -1.10
C GLU A 233 -2.21 -5.59 -1.86
N PHE A 234 -3.15 -4.92 -1.19
CA PHE A 234 -3.85 -3.73 -1.70
C PHE A 234 -3.16 -2.42 -1.25
N ASP A 235 -1.87 -2.28 -1.57
CA ASP A 235 -0.99 -1.17 -1.16
C ASP A 235 -1.48 0.25 -1.53
N ARG A 236 -2.30 0.34 -2.58
CA ARG A 236 -2.88 1.60 -3.09
C ARG A 236 -4.21 1.97 -2.45
N ALA A 237 -4.84 1.08 -1.70
CA ALA A 237 -6.17 1.31 -1.14
C ALA A 237 -6.12 2.22 0.10
N LYS A 238 -7.20 2.93 0.36
CA LYS A 238 -7.43 3.60 1.65
C LYS A 238 -7.63 2.57 2.77
N PRO A 239 -7.27 2.88 4.03
CA PRO A 239 -7.37 1.92 5.14
C PRO A 239 -8.78 1.35 5.29
N ALA A 240 -9.81 2.19 5.16
CA ALA A 240 -11.21 1.79 5.23
C ALA A 240 -11.63 0.84 4.07
N ASN A 241 -11.15 1.10 2.85
CA ASN A 241 -11.44 0.24 1.70
C ASN A 241 -10.66 -1.07 1.79
N ASN A 242 -9.38 -1.02 2.17
CA ASN A 242 -8.56 -2.20 2.41
C ASN A 242 -9.26 -3.11 3.44
N THR A 243 -9.58 -2.55 4.61
CA THR A 243 -10.39 -3.19 5.65
C THR A 243 -11.61 -3.92 5.09
N ALA A 244 -12.41 -3.23 4.30
CA ALA A 244 -13.68 -3.74 3.82
C ALA A 244 -13.51 -4.88 2.81
N ILE A 245 -12.55 -4.78 1.88
CA ILE A 245 -12.29 -5.85 0.91
C ILE A 245 -11.74 -7.09 1.58
N LEU A 246 -10.83 -6.93 2.54
CA LEU A 246 -10.23 -8.03 3.29
C LEU A 246 -11.29 -8.77 4.10
N LYS A 247 -12.20 -8.01 4.74
CA LYS A 247 -13.38 -8.58 5.41
C LYS A 247 -14.33 -9.28 4.44
N ALA A 248 -14.50 -8.78 3.21
CA ALA A 248 -15.34 -9.45 2.22
C ALA A 248 -14.72 -10.74 1.68
N ILE A 249 -13.40 -10.78 1.57
CA ILE A 249 -12.64 -11.98 1.22
C ILE A 249 -12.74 -13.02 2.34
N GLU A 250 -12.57 -12.57 3.59
CA GLU A 250 -12.81 -13.34 4.81
C GLU A 250 -14.17 -14.02 4.84
N ASP A 251 -15.23 -13.23 4.65
CA ASP A 251 -16.61 -13.70 4.76
C ASP A 251 -16.98 -14.61 3.56
N GLY A 252 -16.06 -14.84 2.62
CA GLY A 252 -16.30 -15.59 1.38
C GLY A 252 -17.21 -14.87 0.38
N ARG A 253 -17.55 -13.60 0.64
CA ARG A 253 -18.39 -12.76 -0.22
C ARG A 253 -17.68 -12.36 -1.51
N VAL A 254 -16.36 -12.21 -1.46
CA VAL A 254 -15.49 -11.95 -2.61
C VAL A 254 -14.37 -12.98 -2.62
N GLN A 255 -13.99 -13.51 -3.78
CA GLN A 255 -12.80 -14.36 -3.91
C GLN A 255 -11.67 -13.58 -4.56
N CYS A 256 -10.48 -13.59 -3.97
CA CYS A 256 -9.33 -12.81 -4.47
C CYS A 256 -8.28 -13.70 -5.14
N PHE A 257 -7.83 -13.28 -6.33
CA PHE A 257 -6.65 -13.81 -7.01
C PHE A 257 -5.51 -12.80 -6.89
N TYR A 258 -4.63 -13.03 -5.92
CA TYR A 258 -3.38 -12.30 -5.76
C TYR A 258 -2.33 -12.76 -6.78
N ASP A 259 -1.29 -11.94 -6.98
CA ASP A 259 -0.15 -12.21 -7.86
C ASP A 259 -0.58 -12.72 -9.25
N SER A 260 -1.68 -12.17 -9.74
CA SER A 260 -2.36 -12.63 -10.95
C SER A 260 -2.47 -11.51 -11.99
N GLY A 261 -2.00 -11.80 -13.19
CA GLY A 261 -2.18 -11.00 -14.40
C GLY A 261 -3.30 -11.56 -15.28
N VAL A 262 -3.71 -10.78 -16.28
CA VAL A 262 -4.72 -11.19 -17.26
C VAL A 262 -3.99 -11.47 -18.57
N ASP A 263 -4.12 -12.70 -19.07
CA ASP A 263 -3.46 -13.12 -20.31
C ASP A 263 -4.36 -12.94 -21.52
N SER A 264 -5.64 -13.33 -21.39
CA SER A 264 -6.62 -13.21 -22.47
C SER A 264 -8.05 -13.29 -21.96
N VAL A 265 -8.95 -12.78 -22.78
CA VAL A 265 -10.40 -12.87 -22.62
C VAL A 265 -10.98 -13.53 -23.87
N THR A 266 -11.77 -14.58 -23.73
CA THR A 266 -12.37 -15.28 -24.87
C THR A 266 -13.88 -15.38 -24.70
N ASP A 267 -14.63 -15.16 -25.78
CA ASP A 267 -16.10 -15.29 -25.75
C ASP A 267 -16.51 -16.77 -25.71
N ALA A 268 -17.56 -17.10 -24.95
CA ALA A 268 -18.16 -18.44 -24.95
C ALA A 268 -19.16 -18.66 -26.10
N GLY A 269 -19.27 -17.73 -27.06
CA GLY A 269 -20.06 -17.85 -28.28
C GLY A 269 -21.53 -17.41 -28.14
N LYS A 270 -21.89 -16.67 -27.07
CA LYS A 270 -23.27 -16.20 -26.82
C LYS A 270 -23.38 -14.73 -26.39
N GLY A 271 -22.28 -13.98 -26.38
CA GLY A 271 -22.29 -12.53 -26.09
C GLY A 271 -22.69 -12.14 -24.65
N ARG A 272 -22.71 -13.09 -23.71
CA ARG A 272 -23.07 -12.90 -22.28
C ARG A 272 -22.04 -13.50 -21.33
N GLY A 273 -20.76 -13.30 -21.67
CA GLY A 273 -19.63 -13.81 -20.90
C GLY A 273 -18.77 -14.81 -21.64
N GLY A 274 -17.75 -15.28 -20.96
CA GLY A 274 -16.69 -16.06 -21.55
C GLY A 274 -15.72 -16.62 -20.52
N VAL A 275 -14.51 -16.87 -20.99
CA VAL A 275 -13.40 -17.34 -20.15
C VAL A 275 -12.37 -16.23 -20.04
N LEU A 276 -12.05 -15.88 -18.80
CA LEU A 276 -10.91 -15.02 -18.46
C LEU A 276 -9.75 -15.93 -18.07
N LYS A 277 -8.65 -15.83 -18.80
CA LYS A 277 -7.43 -16.56 -18.50
C LYS A 277 -6.49 -15.66 -17.68
N LEU A 278 -6.14 -16.13 -16.50
CA LEU A 278 -5.20 -15.47 -15.60
C LEU A 278 -3.87 -16.21 -15.61
N SER A 279 -2.78 -15.46 -15.69
CA SER A 279 -1.45 -15.95 -15.35
C SER A 279 -1.19 -15.68 -13.88
N SER A 280 -0.73 -16.69 -13.14
CA SER A 280 -0.29 -16.48 -11.77
C SER A 280 1.00 -17.25 -11.47
N ALA A 281 1.74 -16.77 -10.47
CA ALA A 281 1.74 -17.52 -9.23
C ALA A 281 1.92 -19.06 -9.33
N LYS A 282 0.76 -19.68 -9.28
CA LYS A 282 0.49 -21.09 -9.01
C LYS A 282 0.09 -21.85 -10.27
N GLY A 283 0.33 -21.25 -11.44
CA GLY A 283 -0.12 -21.75 -12.74
C GLY A 283 -1.20 -20.87 -13.36
N GLU A 284 -1.63 -21.26 -14.55
CA GLU A 284 -2.73 -20.63 -15.27
C GLU A 284 -4.07 -20.96 -14.61
N VAL A 285 -4.95 -19.97 -14.51
CA VAL A 285 -6.30 -20.15 -13.97
C VAL A 285 -7.31 -19.66 -15.01
N GLU A 286 -8.27 -20.52 -15.35
CA GLU A 286 -9.38 -20.15 -16.22
C GLU A 286 -10.64 -19.87 -15.39
N LEU A 287 -11.19 -18.67 -15.55
CA LEU A 287 -12.39 -18.23 -14.88
C LEU A 287 -13.53 -18.04 -15.87
N LYS A 288 -14.56 -18.88 -15.75
CA LYS A 288 -15.84 -18.65 -16.43
C LYS A 288 -16.55 -17.50 -15.75
N CYS A 289 -16.83 -16.44 -16.50
CA CYS A 289 -17.49 -15.25 -15.97
C CYS A 289 -18.45 -14.64 -16.98
N ASN A 290 -19.46 -13.96 -16.48
CA ASN A 290 -20.43 -13.22 -17.28
C ASN A 290 -19.86 -11.86 -17.70
N ARG A 291 -19.05 -11.24 -16.83
CA ARG A 291 -18.51 -9.90 -17.03
C ARG A 291 -17.12 -9.74 -16.44
N VAL A 292 -16.37 -8.85 -17.07
CA VAL A 292 -15.12 -8.31 -16.53
C VAL A 292 -15.30 -6.81 -16.32
N ILE A 293 -14.97 -6.33 -15.13
CA ILE A 293 -14.95 -4.90 -14.80
C ILE A 293 -13.51 -4.51 -14.45
N ALA A 294 -12.81 -3.94 -15.42
CA ALA A 294 -11.42 -3.52 -15.30
C ALA A 294 -11.31 -2.09 -14.75
N ARG A 295 -10.79 -1.94 -13.53
CA ARG A 295 -10.55 -0.66 -12.86
C ARG A 295 -9.06 -0.41 -12.70
N LEU A 296 -8.41 -0.17 -13.84
CA LEU A 296 -6.94 -0.09 -13.98
C LEU A 296 -6.37 1.34 -13.85
N GLY A 297 -7.24 2.30 -13.54
CA GLY A 297 -6.91 3.73 -13.53
C GLY A 297 -6.85 4.33 -14.93
N ALA A 298 -6.30 5.52 -15.04
CA ALA A 298 -6.24 6.30 -16.28
C ALA A 298 -4.84 6.88 -16.49
N VAL A 299 -4.57 7.32 -17.72
CA VAL A 299 -3.30 7.95 -18.11
C VAL A 299 -3.55 9.29 -18.81
N PRO A 300 -2.66 10.28 -18.67
CA PRO A 300 -2.78 11.55 -19.39
C PRO A 300 -2.99 11.35 -20.90
N PRO A 301 -3.91 12.09 -21.55
CA PRO A 301 -4.12 12.03 -22.99
C PRO A 301 -2.99 12.77 -23.74
N ARG A 302 -1.77 12.23 -23.64
CA ARG A 302 -0.53 12.86 -24.13
C ARG A 302 -0.62 13.37 -25.55
N LYS A 303 -1.08 12.55 -26.49
CA LYS A 303 -1.18 12.93 -27.92
C LYS A 303 -1.96 14.23 -28.12
N PHE A 304 -3.08 14.40 -27.41
CA PHE A 304 -3.90 15.61 -27.50
C PHE A 304 -3.19 16.81 -26.85
N VAL A 305 -2.61 16.62 -25.66
CA VAL A 305 -1.94 17.69 -24.91
C VAL A 305 -0.67 18.17 -25.63
N GLU A 306 0.14 17.25 -26.17
CA GLU A 306 1.32 17.56 -26.99
C GLU A 306 0.94 18.26 -28.30
N ALA A 307 -0.19 17.88 -28.92
CA ALA A 307 -0.71 18.58 -30.10
C ALA A 307 -1.13 20.02 -29.81
N CYS A 308 -1.43 20.36 -28.55
CA CYS A 308 -1.66 21.74 -28.11
C CYS A 308 -0.35 22.54 -27.89
N GLY A 309 0.83 21.92 -28.13
CA GLY A 309 2.15 22.52 -27.92
C GLY A 309 2.72 22.36 -26.50
N VAL A 310 2.04 21.62 -25.63
CA VAL A 310 2.43 21.44 -24.23
C VAL A 310 3.49 20.35 -24.09
N VAL A 311 4.50 20.60 -23.25
CA VAL A 311 5.64 19.70 -23.02
C VAL A 311 5.46 18.90 -21.72
N PHE A 312 5.78 17.60 -21.80
CA PHE A 312 5.87 16.72 -20.64
C PHE A 312 7.32 16.63 -20.13
N PRO A 313 7.56 16.58 -18.81
CA PRO A 313 8.91 16.47 -18.22
C PRO A 313 9.69 15.21 -18.62
N SER A 314 9.01 14.14 -19.02
CA SER A 314 9.64 12.85 -19.35
C SER A 314 8.81 12.08 -20.38
N GLN A 315 9.34 10.94 -20.84
CA GLN A 315 8.65 10.00 -21.72
C GLN A 315 7.80 8.96 -20.95
N ASP A 316 7.76 9.00 -19.62
CA ASP A 316 6.94 8.09 -18.81
C ASP A 316 5.45 8.30 -19.15
N PRO A 317 4.69 7.24 -19.52
CA PRO A 317 3.26 7.34 -19.81
C PRO A 317 2.42 7.96 -18.68
N ASN A 318 2.88 7.89 -17.43
CA ASN A 318 2.21 8.44 -16.25
C ASN A 318 2.62 9.88 -15.92
N SER A 319 3.67 10.40 -16.57
CA SER A 319 4.10 11.77 -16.34
C SER A 319 3.00 12.74 -16.80
N VAL A 320 2.77 13.76 -15.99
CA VAL A 320 1.84 14.86 -16.23
C VAL A 320 2.55 16.06 -16.87
N PRO A 321 1.85 17.00 -17.52
CA PRO A 321 2.45 18.22 -18.03
C PRO A 321 3.15 19.04 -16.94
N ALA A 322 4.24 19.71 -17.30
CA ALA A 322 4.85 20.72 -16.42
C ALA A 322 3.99 21.98 -16.44
N VAL A 323 3.67 22.51 -15.27
CA VAL A 323 2.99 23.79 -15.10
C VAL A 323 3.71 24.68 -14.09
N SER A 324 3.56 25.99 -14.24
CA SER A 324 4.00 26.99 -13.26
C SER A 324 3.21 26.87 -11.94
N PRO A 325 3.65 27.55 -10.86
CA PRO A 325 2.84 27.67 -9.64
C PRO A 325 1.45 28.28 -9.86
N GLN A 326 1.27 29.02 -10.96
CA GLN A 326 0.01 29.62 -11.39
C GLN A 326 -0.76 28.74 -12.40
N TYR A 327 -0.36 27.47 -12.56
CA TYR A 327 -0.99 26.49 -13.46
C TYR A 327 -0.78 26.73 -14.95
N GLU A 328 0.05 27.70 -15.33
CA GLU A 328 0.34 27.99 -16.73
C GLU A 328 1.30 26.96 -17.31
N SER A 329 1.01 26.47 -18.52
CA SER A 329 1.89 25.57 -19.26
C SER A 329 3.05 26.35 -19.93
N ASN A 330 3.88 25.65 -20.71
CA ASN A 330 4.88 26.31 -21.56
C ASN A 330 4.27 27.10 -22.74
N VAL A 331 2.97 26.95 -23.00
CA VAL A 331 2.24 27.71 -24.02
C VAL A 331 1.57 28.89 -23.32
N GLU A 332 2.06 30.10 -23.61
CA GLU A 332 1.57 31.33 -22.97
C GLU A 332 0.05 31.49 -23.15
N GLY A 333 -0.65 31.68 -22.04
CA GLY A 333 -2.10 31.79 -21.96
C GLY A 333 -2.87 30.46 -21.93
N LEU A 334 -2.19 29.31 -21.98
CA LEU A 334 -2.79 27.99 -21.79
C LEU A 334 -2.45 27.45 -20.41
N TYR A 335 -3.48 27.31 -19.57
CA TYR A 335 -3.41 26.84 -18.20
C TYR A 335 -3.94 25.40 -18.10
N ILE A 336 -3.39 24.61 -17.18
CA ILE A 336 -3.80 23.21 -16.96
C ILE A 336 -4.06 23.01 -15.47
N ILE A 337 -5.28 22.55 -15.14
CA ILE A 337 -5.73 22.36 -13.76
C ILE A 337 -6.36 20.98 -13.54
N GLY A 338 -6.56 20.62 -12.27
CA GLY A 338 -7.16 19.37 -11.83
C GLY A 338 -6.22 18.17 -11.98
N ALA A 339 -6.79 16.99 -12.17
CA ALA A 339 -6.03 15.73 -12.19
C ALA A 339 -4.95 15.68 -13.30
N LEU A 340 -5.14 16.41 -14.40
CA LEU A 340 -4.14 16.49 -15.46
C LEU A 340 -2.88 17.24 -15.01
N ALA A 341 -2.99 18.20 -14.09
CA ALA A 341 -1.86 18.93 -13.52
C ALA A 341 -1.12 18.15 -12.41
N GLY A 342 -1.58 16.94 -12.08
CA GLY A 342 -0.94 16.06 -11.09
C GLY A 342 -1.66 15.93 -9.75
N PHE A 343 -2.82 16.58 -9.56
CA PHE A 343 -3.59 16.52 -8.30
C PHE A 343 -4.97 15.86 -8.49
N PRO A 344 -5.15 14.58 -8.13
CA PRO A 344 -6.39 13.85 -8.35
C PRO A 344 -7.47 14.06 -7.26
N LEU A 345 -7.31 15.04 -6.35
CA LEU A 345 -8.26 15.31 -5.26
C LEU A 345 -9.27 16.40 -5.64
N ILE A 346 -10.56 16.12 -5.44
CA ILE A 346 -11.67 16.99 -5.86
C ILE A 346 -11.58 18.38 -5.22
N LYS A 347 -11.37 18.45 -3.89
CA LYS A 347 -11.29 19.71 -3.15
C LYS A 347 -10.16 20.60 -3.65
N GLN A 348 -8.96 20.02 -3.84
CA GLN A 348 -7.81 20.74 -4.39
C GLN A 348 -8.06 21.17 -5.84
N ALA A 349 -8.65 20.31 -6.66
CA ALA A 349 -8.99 20.61 -8.04
C ALA A 349 -9.96 21.80 -8.14
N MET A 350 -10.95 21.89 -7.25
CA MET A 350 -11.83 23.05 -7.16
C MET A 350 -11.09 24.33 -6.75
N ASN A 351 -10.18 24.24 -5.77
CA ASN A 351 -9.33 25.38 -5.38
C ASN A 351 -8.49 25.90 -6.55
N GLN A 352 -7.91 25.00 -7.35
CA GLN A 352 -7.16 25.38 -8.56
C GLN A 352 -8.05 26.09 -9.59
N GLY A 353 -9.30 25.66 -9.73
CA GLY A 353 -10.27 26.33 -10.60
C GLY A 353 -10.55 27.76 -10.16
N TYR A 354 -10.70 27.99 -8.86
CA TYR A 354 -10.80 29.35 -8.33
C TYR A 354 -9.52 30.16 -8.60
N GLU A 355 -8.36 29.63 -8.21
CA GLU A 355 -7.07 30.32 -8.27
C GLU A 355 -6.64 30.66 -9.70
N VAL A 356 -6.88 29.80 -10.69
CA VAL A 356 -6.47 30.06 -12.09
C VAL A 356 -7.16 31.28 -12.67
N ILE A 357 -8.44 31.51 -12.34
CA ILE A 357 -9.16 32.70 -12.81
C ILE A 357 -8.62 33.95 -12.13
N GLU A 358 -8.26 33.87 -10.86
CA GLU A 358 -7.62 34.99 -10.16
C GLU A 358 -6.27 35.33 -10.79
N PHE A 359 -5.46 34.32 -11.14
CA PHE A 359 -4.18 34.52 -11.81
C PHE A 359 -4.33 35.10 -13.22
N ILE A 360 -5.29 34.63 -14.02
CA ILE A 360 -5.60 35.18 -15.35
C ILE A 360 -5.97 36.67 -15.25
N GLU A 361 -6.68 37.06 -14.20
CA GLU A 361 -7.05 38.46 -13.93
C GLU A 361 -5.93 39.27 -13.26
N GLY A 362 -4.75 38.69 -13.06
CA GLY A 362 -3.59 39.35 -12.44
C GLY A 362 -3.72 39.58 -10.93
N ARG A 363 -4.65 38.89 -10.26
CA ARG A 363 -4.83 38.98 -8.80
C ARG A 363 -3.90 38.00 -8.09
N ALA A 364 -3.19 38.50 -7.07
CA ALA A 364 -2.31 37.68 -6.25
C ALA A 364 -3.14 36.89 -5.23
N VAL A 365 -3.18 35.57 -5.39
CA VAL A 365 -3.83 34.65 -4.45
C VAL A 365 -2.81 33.62 -3.97
N GLU A 366 -2.66 33.53 -2.66
CA GLU A 366 -1.84 32.49 -2.04
C GLU A 366 -2.54 31.13 -2.20
N PRO A 367 -1.86 30.03 -2.58
CA PRO A 367 -2.49 28.71 -2.70
C PRO A 367 -3.16 28.22 -1.40
N ALA A 368 -4.26 27.48 -1.53
CA ALA A 368 -5.07 27.02 -0.38
C ALA A 368 -4.31 26.17 0.67
N ASP A 369 -3.27 25.46 0.26
CA ASP A 369 -2.42 24.60 1.10
C ASP A 369 -1.23 25.33 1.72
N ALA A 370 -0.92 26.56 1.30
CA ALA A 370 0.24 27.31 1.76
C ALA A 370 0.27 27.53 3.29
N PRO A 371 -0.86 27.80 4.00
CA PRO A 371 -0.84 27.90 5.46
C PRO A 371 -0.43 26.60 6.16
N LEU A 372 -0.84 25.44 5.62
CA LEU A 372 -0.48 24.12 6.17
C LEU A 372 1.01 23.84 5.97
N LEU A 373 1.52 24.15 4.78
CA LEU A 373 2.95 24.03 4.48
C LEU A 373 3.79 24.96 5.35
N ARG A 374 3.34 26.21 5.54
CA ARG A 374 4.00 27.16 6.45
C ARG A 374 4.10 26.63 7.87
N ALA A 375 3.03 26.04 8.39
CA ALA A 375 3.03 25.41 9.71
C ALA A 375 4.04 24.25 9.79
N LYS A 376 4.14 23.42 8.75
CA LYS A 376 5.15 22.34 8.67
C LYS A 376 6.58 22.87 8.59
N PHE A 377 6.80 23.99 7.91
CA PHE A 377 8.12 24.59 7.75
C PHE A 377 8.56 25.48 8.92
N ALA A 378 7.69 25.73 9.90
CA ALA A 378 7.96 26.63 11.02
C ALA A 378 9.21 26.26 11.83
N GLY A 379 9.57 24.96 11.86
CA GLY A 379 10.79 24.47 12.52
C GLY A 379 12.10 24.88 11.83
N VAL A 380 12.05 25.41 10.61
CA VAL A 380 13.21 25.86 9.83
C VAL A 380 13.05 27.36 9.56
N SER A 381 13.83 28.19 10.25
CA SER A 381 13.68 29.66 10.22
C SER A 381 13.74 30.27 8.82
N GLN A 382 14.53 29.69 7.91
CA GLN A 382 14.66 30.14 6.51
C GLN A 382 13.42 29.82 5.64
N TRP A 383 12.58 28.88 6.06
CA TRP A 383 11.43 28.38 5.29
C TRP A 383 10.09 28.83 5.86
N ALA A 384 10.08 29.36 7.08
CA ALA A 384 8.88 29.73 7.81
C ALA A 384 8.08 30.87 7.14
N SER A 385 8.71 31.76 6.37
CA SER A 385 8.03 32.89 5.73
C SER A 385 7.52 32.61 4.31
N ASP A 386 8.18 31.72 3.57
CA ASP A 386 7.94 31.49 2.15
C ASP A 386 7.91 29.98 1.82
N PRO A 387 6.71 29.38 1.76
CA PRO A 387 6.53 27.99 1.36
C PRO A 387 7.05 27.67 -0.05
N GLU A 388 7.02 28.60 -1.01
CA GLU A 388 7.50 28.35 -2.38
C GLU A 388 9.02 28.24 -2.41
N ALA A 389 9.71 29.15 -1.71
CA ALA A 389 11.16 29.07 -1.56
C ALA A 389 11.58 27.79 -0.82
N ALA A 390 10.82 27.37 0.19
CA ALA A 390 11.04 26.13 0.91
C ALA A 390 10.92 24.91 -0.01
N LEU A 391 9.84 24.81 -0.79
CA LEU A 391 9.62 23.74 -1.76
C LEU A 391 10.73 23.67 -2.81
N ALA A 392 11.12 24.83 -3.37
CA ALA A 392 12.21 24.91 -4.33
C ALA A 392 13.55 24.48 -3.71
N SER A 393 13.79 24.82 -2.44
CA SER A 393 14.96 24.37 -1.69
C SER A 393 14.95 22.87 -1.45
N ILE A 394 13.82 22.30 -0.99
CA ILE A 394 13.68 20.85 -0.78
C ILE A 394 13.93 20.10 -2.08
N ARG A 395 13.27 20.50 -3.17
CA ARG A 395 13.44 19.83 -4.48
C ARG A 395 14.87 19.89 -5.00
N ARG A 396 15.56 21.03 -4.81
CA ARG A 396 16.96 21.19 -5.24
C ARG A 396 17.91 20.36 -4.38
N ARG A 397 17.65 20.26 -3.09
CA ARG A 397 18.56 19.64 -2.12
C ARG A 397 18.29 18.17 -1.87
N ALA A 398 17.14 17.63 -2.31
CA ALA A 398 16.79 16.21 -2.20
C ALA A 398 16.55 15.60 -3.60
N PRO A 399 17.59 15.04 -4.26
CA PRO A 399 17.53 14.46 -5.60
C PRO A 399 16.39 13.45 -5.82
N VAL A 400 16.04 12.66 -4.79
CA VAL A 400 14.93 11.68 -4.86
C VAL A 400 13.57 12.35 -5.11
N LEU A 401 13.42 13.64 -4.77
CA LEU A 401 12.19 14.41 -4.97
C LEU A 401 12.25 15.32 -6.21
N THR A 402 13.41 15.46 -6.86
CA THR A 402 13.57 16.25 -8.10
C THR A 402 12.61 15.88 -9.22
N PRO A 403 12.28 14.58 -9.45
CA PRO A 403 11.35 14.21 -10.52
C PRO A 403 9.90 14.71 -10.32
N LEU A 404 9.56 15.19 -9.12
CA LEU A 404 8.21 15.68 -8.82
C LEU A 404 8.01 17.10 -9.37
N THR A 405 6.86 17.35 -9.98
CA THR A 405 6.44 18.71 -10.30
C THR A 405 6.25 19.53 -9.00
N PRO A 406 6.32 20.89 -9.05
CA PRO A 406 6.05 21.71 -7.87
C PRO A 406 4.75 21.31 -7.16
N LEU A 407 3.72 21.06 -7.96
CA LEU A 407 2.41 20.60 -7.54
C LEU A 407 2.46 19.23 -6.84
N GLN A 408 3.05 18.21 -7.45
CA GLN A 408 3.19 16.88 -6.82
C GLN A 408 3.97 16.93 -5.50
N LEU A 409 5.02 17.75 -5.42
CA LEU A 409 5.81 17.90 -4.20
C LEU A 409 4.99 18.48 -3.05
N ARG A 410 4.09 19.43 -3.33
CA ARG A 410 3.18 19.97 -2.31
C ARG A 410 2.28 18.91 -1.72
N GLU A 411 1.63 18.10 -2.57
CA GLU A 411 0.80 16.96 -2.12
C GLU A 411 1.60 16.04 -1.22
N PHE A 412 2.79 15.64 -1.71
CA PHE A 412 3.64 14.68 -1.03
C PHE A 412 4.10 15.17 0.36
N LEU A 413 4.37 16.48 0.51
CA LEU A 413 4.78 17.07 1.78
C LEU A 413 3.62 17.28 2.76
N LEU A 414 2.36 17.30 2.30
CA LEU A 414 1.22 17.29 3.22
C LEU A 414 1.19 15.99 4.06
N ASP A 415 1.58 14.88 3.46
CA ASP A 415 1.68 13.56 4.11
C ASP A 415 3.06 13.28 4.76
N SER A 416 4.04 14.20 4.62
CA SER A 416 5.39 14.07 5.18
C SER A 416 5.62 15.01 6.37
N GLU A 417 6.62 14.72 7.19
CA GLU A 417 7.01 15.52 8.36
C GLU A 417 8.39 16.15 8.17
N ILE A 418 8.55 17.41 8.61
CA ILE A 418 9.84 18.10 8.60
C ILE A 418 10.45 17.96 9.99
N ARG A 419 11.59 17.25 10.07
CA ARG A 419 12.32 17.04 11.33
C ARG A 419 13.56 17.94 11.37
N THR A 420 13.81 18.52 12.54
CA THR A 420 14.98 19.38 12.83
C THR A 420 15.70 18.90 14.09
N PRO A 421 16.20 17.65 14.11
CA PRO A 421 16.83 17.07 15.29
C PRO A 421 18.13 17.82 15.66
N LYS A 422 18.46 17.81 16.95
CA LYS A 422 19.72 18.37 17.45
C LYS A 422 20.87 17.39 17.18
N PRO A 423 22.11 17.90 17.04
CA PRO A 423 23.27 17.02 16.86
C PRO A 423 23.38 16.00 18.01
N GLY A 424 23.55 14.73 17.67
CA GLY A 424 23.57 13.60 18.60
C GLY A 424 22.22 12.96 18.89
N ASP A 425 21.09 13.58 18.50
CA ASP A 425 19.77 12.98 18.66
C ASP A 425 19.66 11.68 17.85
N VAL A 426 19.09 10.65 18.43
CA VAL A 426 18.88 9.36 17.75
C VAL A 426 17.61 9.45 16.91
N ILE A 427 17.74 9.25 15.60
CA ILE A 427 16.62 9.25 14.66
C ILE A 427 15.91 7.90 14.71
N PHE A 428 16.68 6.81 14.64
CA PHE A 428 16.25 5.45 14.97
C PHE A 428 17.46 4.59 15.36
N ARG A 429 17.22 3.47 16.05
CA ARG A 429 18.23 2.53 16.51
C ARG A 429 18.29 1.28 15.63
N LEU A 430 19.45 0.63 15.64
CA LEU A 430 19.59 -0.74 15.15
C LEU A 430 18.49 -1.61 15.76
N ASN A 431 17.88 -2.43 14.94
CA ASN A 431 16.76 -3.30 15.27
C ASN A 431 15.41 -2.62 15.58
N ASP A 432 15.29 -1.29 15.43
CA ASP A 432 13.99 -0.62 15.49
C ASP A 432 13.06 -1.12 14.38
N TYR A 433 11.76 -1.07 14.65
CA TYR A 433 10.70 -1.52 13.73
C TYR A 433 10.02 -0.40 12.94
N THR A 434 10.58 0.80 12.98
CA THR A 434 10.07 1.91 12.15
C THR A 434 10.39 1.65 10.67
N ASP A 435 9.54 2.14 9.76
CA ASP A 435 9.68 1.93 8.32
C ASP A 435 9.62 3.23 7.50
N SER A 436 9.60 4.39 8.17
CA SER A 436 9.72 5.70 7.51
C SER A 436 11.01 5.81 6.69
N PHE A 437 10.91 6.55 5.59
CA PHE A 437 11.99 6.96 4.72
C PHE A 437 12.41 8.39 5.05
N TYR A 438 13.71 8.69 5.04
CA TYR A 438 14.23 10.00 5.42
C TYR A 438 15.07 10.58 4.30
N SER A 439 14.74 11.79 3.83
CA SER A 439 15.60 12.56 2.92
C SER A 439 16.37 13.64 3.70
N VAL A 440 17.69 13.70 3.54
CA VAL A 440 18.54 14.72 4.17
C VAL A 440 18.52 15.98 3.31
N VAL A 441 17.76 16.98 3.74
CA VAL A 441 17.62 18.25 2.99
C VAL A 441 18.70 19.26 3.38
N ASN A 442 19.23 19.17 4.60
CA ASN A 442 20.36 19.99 5.05
C ASN A 442 21.13 19.28 6.16
N GLY A 443 22.41 19.58 6.29
CA GLY A 443 23.28 19.01 7.32
C GLY A 443 23.74 17.60 6.96
N GLU A 444 23.98 16.79 8.00
CA GLU A 444 24.42 15.41 7.87
C GLU A 444 23.74 14.51 8.92
N VAL A 445 23.82 13.20 8.71
CA VAL A 445 23.53 12.16 9.70
C VAL A 445 24.70 11.18 9.77
N GLU A 446 24.88 10.55 10.93
CA GLU A 446 25.90 9.53 11.17
C GLU A 446 25.22 8.18 11.36
N ILE A 447 25.64 7.19 10.57
CA ILE A 447 25.13 5.81 10.59
C ILE A 447 26.14 4.91 11.29
N GLU A 448 25.71 4.29 12.37
CA GLU A 448 26.46 3.30 13.14
C GLU A 448 25.96 1.90 12.80
N ILE A 449 26.76 1.18 12.01
CA ILE A 449 26.45 -0.18 11.53
C ILE A 449 26.96 -1.24 12.52
N ASP A 450 28.09 -0.97 13.16
CA ASP A 450 28.74 -1.85 14.14
C ASP A 450 28.96 -1.10 15.45
N ALA A 451 28.37 -1.62 16.53
CA ALA A 451 28.48 -1.04 17.85
C ALA A 451 29.86 -1.29 18.50
N GLU A 452 30.60 -2.31 18.05
CA GLU A 452 31.94 -2.60 18.57
C GLU A 452 33.02 -1.70 17.96
N HIS A 453 32.74 -1.09 16.81
CA HIS A 453 33.63 -0.18 16.08
C HIS A 453 32.97 1.18 15.79
N PRO A 454 32.61 1.97 16.83
CA PRO A 454 31.89 3.24 16.69
C PRO A 454 32.67 4.31 15.90
N GLU A 455 33.98 4.15 15.73
CA GLU A 455 34.82 5.01 14.89
C GLU A 455 34.54 4.85 13.37
N ARG A 456 33.84 3.79 12.95
CA ARG A 456 33.52 3.51 11.54
C ARG A 456 32.15 4.05 11.10
N ARG A 457 31.63 5.08 11.79
CA ARG A 457 30.36 5.71 11.43
C ARG A 457 30.38 6.28 10.02
N LEU A 458 29.40 5.90 9.21
CA LEU A 458 29.23 6.39 7.85
C LEU A 458 28.45 7.70 7.89
N LYS A 459 28.97 8.74 7.25
CA LYS A 459 28.28 10.03 7.16
C LYS A 459 27.46 10.11 5.89
N LEU A 460 26.19 10.48 6.02
CA LEU A 460 25.36 10.87 4.89
C LEU A 460 25.12 12.37 4.94
N GLY A 461 25.41 13.04 3.84
CA GLY A 461 25.26 14.49 3.71
C GLY A 461 23.95 14.91 3.06
N GLN A 462 23.82 16.22 2.83
CA GLN A 462 22.74 16.81 2.07
C GLN A 462 22.57 16.13 0.70
N GLY A 463 21.33 15.79 0.35
CA GLY A 463 20.97 15.13 -0.91
C GLY A 463 20.97 13.61 -0.83
N GLU A 464 21.49 13.04 0.24
CA GLU A 464 21.36 11.62 0.51
C GLU A 464 20.09 11.33 1.31
N PHE A 465 19.71 10.05 1.36
CA PHE A 465 18.54 9.58 2.10
C PHE A 465 18.88 8.31 2.87
N PHE A 466 18.04 7.89 3.80
CA PHE A 466 18.23 6.65 4.54
C PHE A 466 16.89 6.06 5.01
N GLY A 467 16.94 4.81 5.49
CA GLY A 467 15.76 4.06 5.93
C GLY A 467 15.06 3.28 4.80
N GLU A 468 15.58 3.38 3.57
CA GLU A 468 15.10 2.66 2.39
C GLU A 468 15.18 1.15 2.54
N MET A 469 16.18 0.63 3.28
CA MET A 469 16.36 -0.80 3.46
C MET A 469 15.17 -1.43 4.18
N SER A 470 14.77 -0.87 5.33
CA SER A 470 13.62 -1.35 6.09
C SER A 470 12.30 -1.11 5.35
N LEU A 471 12.18 0.01 4.62
CA LEU A 471 11.02 0.27 3.78
C LEU A 471 10.87 -0.77 2.66
N ILE A 472 11.96 -1.15 2.00
CA ILE A 472 11.90 -2.07 0.86
C ILE A 472 11.80 -3.51 1.34
N SER A 473 12.68 -3.91 2.25
CA SER A 473 12.79 -5.28 2.70
C SER A 473 11.72 -5.65 3.71
N GLY A 474 11.15 -4.66 4.43
CA GLY A 474 10.25 -4.90 5.57
C GLY A 474 10.98 -5.37 6.83
N ARG A 475 12.32 -5.41 6.82
CA ARG A 475 13.15 -5.84 7.95
C ARG A 475 13.37 -4.70 8.95
N ARG A 476 13.84 -5.06 10.16
CA ARG A 476 14.25 -4.09 11.19
C ARG A 476 15.31 -3.11 10.65
N ARG A 477 15.49 -1.98 11.33
CA ARG A 477 16.58 -1.05 11.03
C ARG A 477 17.92 -1.78 11.13
N SER A 478 18.74 -1.67 10.10
CA SER A 478 20.05 -2.36 10.00
C SER A 478 21.19 -1.60 10.66
N ALA A 479 20.93 -0.42 11.22
CA ALA A 479 21.91 0.46 11.85
C ALA A 479 21.22 1.46 12.78
N THR A 480 21.98 2.04 13.71
CA THR A 480 21.54 3.21 14.48
C THR A 480 21.92 4.47 13.71
N VAL A 481 21.02 5.47 13.66
CA VAL A 481 21.27 6.73 12.96
C VAL A 481 21.15 7.90 13.92
N TYR A 482 22.20 8.71 13.96
CA TYR A 482 22.30 9.92 14.77
C TYR A 482 22.22 11.16 13.88
N ALA A 483 21.54 12.20 14.35
CA ALA A 483 21.54 13.49 13.71
C ALA A 483 22.92 14.17 13.83
N GLY A 484 23.43 14.70 12.73
CA GLY A 484 24.64 15.51 12.71
C GLY A 484 24.35 17.01 12.88
N ARG A 485 25.30 17.85 12.47
CA ARG A 485 25.15 19.31 12.56
C ARG A 485 24.12 19.84 11.57
N ALA A 486 23.27 20.77 12.04
CA ALA A 486 22.27 21.49 11.23
C ALA A 486 21.36 20.58 10.39
N CYS A 487 20.98 19.43 10.97
CA CYS A 487 20.23 18.38 10.29
C CYS A 487 18.76 18.81 10.06
N VAL A 488 18.33 18.76 8.80
CA VAL A 488 16.92 18.93 8.40
C VAL A 488 16.52 17.76 7.54
N LEU A 489 15.49 17.03 7.97
CA LEU A 489 15.02 15.82 7.32
C LEU A 489 13.57 15.98 6.85
N VAL A 490 13.27 15.38 5.70
CA VAL A 490 11.89 15.05 5.32
C VAL A 490 11.66 13.60 5.70
N GLU A 491 10.85 13.35 6.73
CA GLU A 491 10.37 12.03 7.08
C GLU A 491 9.10 11.72 6.28
N THR A 492 9.14 10.63 5.53
CA THR A 492 8.03 10.15 4.71
C THR A 492 7.57 8.79 5.21
N PRO A 493 6.29 8.64 5.60
CA PRO A 493 5.72 7.36 5.98
C PRO A 493 5.80 6.32 4.85
N ARG A 494 5.96 5.03 5.20
CA ARG A 494 6.07 3.92 4.24
C ARG A 494 5.00 3.96 3.15
N ARG A 495 3.74 4.18 3.53
CA ARG A 495 2.62 4.20 2.59
C ARG A 495 2.75 5.33 1.54
N SER A 496 3.06 6.54 1.98
CA SER A 496 3.24 7.70 1.11
C SER A 496 4.43 7.49 0.17
N MET A 497 5.51 6.92 0.69
CA MET A 497 6.69 6.60 -0.11
C MET A 497 6.43 5.47 -1.11
N ASN A 498 5.73 4.41 -0.71
CA ASN A 498 5.31 3.33 -1.62
C ASN A 498 4.37 3.85 -2.71
N LYS A 499 3.41 4.72 -2.38
CA LYS A 499 2.56 5.41 -3.36
C LYS A 499 3.44 6.18 -4.36
N LEU A 500 4.45 6.90 -3.89
CA LEU A 500 5.39 7.65 -4.73
C LEU A 500 6.21 6.73 -5.66
N ILE A 501 6.89 5.71 -5.10
CA ILE A 501 7.67 4.70 -5.85
C ILE A 501 6.82 4.03 -6.93
N ASN A 502 5.57 3.72 -6.60
CA ASN A 502 4.63 3.07 -7.50
C ASN A 502 4.04 3.99 -8.58
N SER A 503 4.10 5.31 -8.39
CA SER A 503 3.47 6.30 -9.26
C SER A 503 4.48 7.06 -10.12
N VAL A 504 5.75 7.12 -9.70
CA VAL A 504 6.81 7.88 -10.38
C VAL A 504 8.02 6.97 -10.61
N SER A 505 8.16 6.47 -11.84
CA SER A 505 9.22 5.51 -12.21
C SER A 505 10.63 6.04 -11.96
N ALA A 506 10.85 7.34 -12.16
CA ALA A 506 12.13 8.00 -11.89
C ALA A 506 12.52 7.92 -10.40
N VAL A 507 11.56 8.08 -9.47
CA VAL A 507 11.80 7.94 -8.03
C VAL A 507 12.18 6.49 -7.70
N LYS A 508 11.43 5.52 -8.25
CA LYS A 508 11.75 4.09 -8.10
C LYS A 508 13.19 3.77 -8.54
N ARG A 509 13.60 4.30 -9.69
CA ARG A 509 14.96 4.11 -10.20
C ARG A 509 16.02 4.67 -9.26
N VAL A 510 15.87 5.92 -8.80
CA VAL A 510 16.83 6.56 -7.88
C VAL A 510 17.01 5.73 -6.61
N ILE A 511 15.91 5.18 -6.08
CA ILE A 511 15.94 4.34 -4.86
C ILE A 511 16.56 2.98 -5.13
N ASP A 512 16.19 2.32 -6.22
CA ASP A 512 16.74 1.02 -6.61
C ASP A 512 18.26 1.14 -6.87
N GLU A 513 18.69 2.18 -7.58
CA GLU A 513 20.10 2.48 -7.83
C GLU A 513 20.85 2.72 -6.51
N ALA A 514 20.35 3.60 -5.62
CA ALA A 514 21.01 3.87 -4.35
C ALA A 514 21.09 2.64 -3.43
N PHE A 515 20.02 1.83 -3.37
CA PHE A 515 20.00 0.58 -2.62
C PHE A 515 21.09 -0.36 -3.14
N LEU A 516 21.19 -0.51 -4.47
CA LEU A 516 22.21 -1.34 -5.08
C LEU A 516 23.61 -0.84 -4.75
N LYS A 517 23.88 0.46 -4.95
CA LYS A 517 25.19 1.07 -4.62
C LYS A 517 25.60 0.79 -3.16
N ARG A 518 24.65 0.94 -2.22
CA ARG A 518 24.90 0.70 -0.78
C ARG A 518 25.12 -0.76 -0.46
N ALA A 519 24.31 -1.65 -1.02
CA ALA A 519 24.45 -3.07 -0.77
C ALA A 519 25.78 -3.61 -1.34
N LEU A 520 26.22 -3.14 -2.52
CA LEU A 520 27.53 -3.49 -3.07
C LEU A 520 28.67 -3.01 -2.16
N ARG A 521 28.67 -1.74 -1.74
CA ARG A 521 29.69 -1.19 -0.83
C ARG A 521 29.74 -1.89 0.52
N ALA A 522 28.57 -2.20 1.10
CA ALA A 522 28.48 -2.79 2.44
C ALA A 522 28.83 -4.29 2.47
N ARG A 523 28.63 -5.02 1.36
CA ARG A 523 28.72 -6.49 1.37
C ARG A 523 29.79 -7.09 0.46
N LEU A 524 30.17 -6.42 -0.64
CA LEU A 524 31.20 -6.95 -1.52
C LEU A 524 32.58 -6.48 -1.09
N THR A 525 32.82 -5.17 -0.98
CA THR A 525 34.00 -4.60 -0.29
C THR A 525 33.91 -3.05 -0.25
N PRO A 526 34.47 -2.38 0.78
CA PRO A 526 34.63 -0.93 0.81
C PRO A 526 35.55 -0.37 -0.31
N ASP A 527 36.42 -1.21 -0.87
CA ASP A 527 37.43 -0.84 -1.87
C ASP A 527 36.90 -0.69 -3.32
N LEU A 528 35.58 -0.86 -3.51
CA LEU A 528 34.96 -0.63 -4.82
C LEU A 528 34.95 0.86 -5.16
N THR A 529 35.49 1.21 -6.33
CA THR A 529 35.40 2.58 -6.82
C THR A 529 34.02 2.90 -7.36
N ASP A 530 33.68 4.18 -7.47
CA ASP A 530 32.41 4.62 -8.07
C ASP A 530 32.24 4.10 -9.50
N GLU A 531 33.33 3.98 -10.27
CA GLU A 531 33.32 3.40 -11.62
C GLU A 531 32.91 1.92 -11.61
N ASP A 532 33.46 1.11 -10.69
CA ASP A 532 33.12 -0.30 -10.54
C ASP A 532 31.62 -0.45 -10.15
N ILE A 533 31.14 0.42 -9.26
CA ILE A 533 29.74 0.45 -8.80
C ILE A 533 28.79 0.83 -9.94
N GLU A 534 29.17 1.80 -10.77
CA GLU A 534 28.38 2.20 -11.94
C GLU A 534 28.27 1.08 -12.96
N GLN A 535 29.34 0.33 -13.21
CA GLN A 535 29.31 -0.85 -14.08
C GLN A 535 28.35 -1.92 -13.53
N PHE A 536 28.40 -2.22 -12.23
CA PHE A 536 27.45 -3.16 -11.62
C PHE A 536 26.01 -2.66 -11.72
N THR A 537 25.79 -1.36 -11.47
CA THR A 537 24.46 -0.75 -11.54
C THR A 537 23.87 -0.83 -12.95
N ALA A 538 24.70 -0.69 -13.98
CA ALA A 538 24.27 -0.79 -15.37
C ALA A 538 23.91 -2.24 -15.80
N SER A 539 24.59 -3.26 -15.25
CA SER A 539 24.33 -4.67 -15.58
C SER A 539 23.28 -5.34 -14.67
N ALA A 540 22.94 -4.71 -13.55
CA ALA A 540 22.09 -5.32 -12.53
C ALA A 540 20.66 -5.49 -13.03
N THR A 541 20.10 -6.67 -12.84
CA THR A 541 18.69 -6.96 -13.13
C THR A 541 17.94 -7.33 -11.86
N LEU A 542 16.75 -6.78 -11.69
CA LEU A 542 15.83 -7.16 -10.62
C LEU A 542 15.09 -8.44 -11.05
N VAL A 543 15.20 -9.47 -10.22
CA VAL A 543 14.56 -10.77 -10.41
C VAL A 543 13.74 -11.10 -9.17
N SER A 544 12.58 -11.73 -9.36
CA SER A 544 11.68 -12.13 -8.27
C SER A 544 11.43 -13.63 -8.35
N PHE A 545 11.48 -14.30 -7.21
CA PHE A 545 11.29 -15.74 -7.04
C PHE A 545 10.18 -15.99 -6.02
N LYS A 546 9.32 -16.96 -6.27
CA LYS A 546 8.27 -17.39 -5.32
C LYS A 546 8.87 -18.34 -4.28
N ALA A 547 8.15 -18.56 -3.18
CA ALA A 547 8.52 -19.62 -2.24
C ALA A 547 8.68 -20.97 -2.97
N SER A 548 9.75 -21.68 -2.63
CA SER A 548 10.20 -22.93 -3.24
C SER A 548 10.69 -22.84 -4.69
N GLU A 549 10.74 -21.67 -5.31
CA GLU A 549 11.30 -21.47 -6.64
C GLU A 549 12.83 -21.51 -6.61
N ILE A 550 13.45 -22.11 -7.62
CA ILE A 550 14.89 -22.34 -7.67
C ILE A 550 15.57 -21.13 -8.32
N LEU A 551 16.59 -20.58 -7.65
CA LEU A 551 17.45 -19.53 -8.21
C LEU A 551 18.48 -20.15 -9.16
N PHE A 552 19.10 -21.25 -8.74
CA PHE A 552 19.99 -22.10 -9.55
C PHE A 552 20.16 -23.46 -8.87
N ASN A 553 20.49 -24.49 -9.64
CA ASN A 553 20.74 -25.84 -9.16
C ASN A 553 22.23 -26.11 -8.94
N GLU A 554 22.54 -27.08 -8.08
CA GLU A 554 23.85 -27.73 -8.05
C GLU A 554 24.22 -28.23 -9.45
N GLY A 555 25.45 -27.97 -9.87
CA GLY A 555 25.94 -28.31 -11.20
C GLY A 555 25.66 -27.27 -12.28
N ASP A 556 24.85 -26.23 -12.04
CA ASP A 556 24.65 -25.17 -13.04
C ASP A 556 25.94 -24.36 -13.27
N PRO A 557 26.07 -23.62 -14.39
CA PRO A 557 27.16 -22.66 -14.57
C PRO A 557 27.14 -21.54 -13.51
N GLY A 558 28.33 -21.05 -13.13
CA GLY A 558 28.49 -19.84 -12.31
C GLY A 558 28.31 -18.57 -13.13
N ASP A 559 27.09 -18.27 -13.55
CA ASP A 559 26.77 -17.17 -14.48
C ASP A 559 26.42 -15.83 -13.80
N ALA A 560 26.15 -15.84 -12.50
CA ALA A 560 25.65 -14.67 -11.79
C ALA A 560 25.83 -14.73 -10.26
N LEU A 561 25.86 -13.56 -9.64
CA LEU A 561 25.74 -13.38 -8.19
C LEU A 561 24.36 -12.80 -7.87
N TYR A 562 23.68 -13.33 -6.86
CA TYR A 562 22.36 -12.86 -6.45
C TYR A 562 22.43 -12.18 -5.08
N LEU A 563 22.10 -10.90 -5.02
CA LEU A 563 21.93 -10.14 -3.78
C LEU A 563 20.46 -10.15 -3.38
N ILE A 564 20.14 -10.73 -2.23
CA ILE A 564 18.76 -10.86 -1.75
C ILE A 564 18.27 -9.50 -1.24
N ARG A 565 17.24 -8.92 -1.87
CA ARG A 565 16.68 -7.60 -1.52
C ARG A 565 15.50 -7.72 -0.55
N ARG A 566 14.65 -8.72 -0.74
CA ARG A 566 13.49 -9.05 0.10
C ARG A 566 13.38 -10.57 0.21
N GLY A 567 12.88 -11.08 1.33
CA GLY A 567 12.71 -12.51 1.56
C GLY A 567 14.01 -13.23 1.93
N SER A 568 14.05 -14.53 1.67
CA SER A 568 15.17 -15.39 2.04
C SER A 568 15.25 -16.65 1.19
N VAL A 569 16.46 -17.21 1.09
CA VAL A 569 16.75 -18.42 0.32
C VAL A 569 17.39 -19.49 1.21
N MET A 570 17.20 -20.74 0.80
CA MET A 570 17.78 -21.94 1.38
C MET A 570 18.84 -22.48 0.42
N VAL A 571 20.01 -22.81 0.95
CA VAL A 571 21.12 -23.44 0.22
C VAL A 571 21.12 -24.92 0.57
N SER A 572 21.02 -25.79 -0.43
CA SER A 572 20.93 -27.24 -0.24
C SER A 572 21.81 -28.01 -1.22
N ARG A 573 22.17 -29.24 -0.89
CA ARG A 573 22.99 -30.13 -1.71
C ARG A 573 22.46 -31.56 -1.72
N GLN A 574 22.67 -32.29 -2.80
CA GLN A 574 22.32 -33.71 -2.86
C GLN A 574 23.47 -34.57 -2.32
N ILE A 575 23.27 -35.21 -1.15
CA ILE A 575 24.24 -36.10 -0.52
C ILE A 575 23.57 -37.46 -0.28
N GLY A 576 24.13 -38.53 -0.85
CA GLY A 576 23.58 -39.89 -0.67
C GLY A 576 22.13 -40.06 -1.16
N GLY A 577 21.71 -39.28 -2.16
CA GLY A 577 20.34 -39.29 -2.68
C GLY A 577 19.31 -38.54 -1.82
N ARG A 578 19.75 -37.78 -0.83
CA ARG A 578 18.89 -36.91 -0.01
C ARG A 578 19.32 -35.45 -0.13
N GLU A 579 18.35 -34.55 -0.12
CA GLU A 579 18.59 -33.11 -0.07
C GLU A 579 18.95 -32.70 1.36
N VAL A 580 20.15 -32.17 1.53
CA VAL A 580 20.71 -31.70 2.80
C VAL A 580 20.77 -30.17 2.76
N VAL A 581 20.18 -29.51 3.76
CA VAL A 581 20.20 -28.05 3.86
C VAL A 581 21.50 -27.61 4.53
N LEU A 582 22.28 -26.80 3.84
CA LEU A 582 23.60 -26.34 4.27
C LEU A 582 23.52 -24.99 4.98
N ALA A 583 22.74 -24.06 4.44
CA ALA A 583 22.65 -22.71 4.97
C ALA A 583 21.32 -22.04 4.62
N TYR A 584 21.01 -20.99 5.36
CA TYR A 584 19.91 -20.08 5.10
C TYR A 584 20.45 -18.66 4.91
N VAL A 585 19.98 -17.97 3.88
CA VAL A 585 20.48 -16.66 3.48
C VAL A 585 19.33 -15.68 3.31
N ALA A 586 19.29 -14.67 4.17
CA ALA A 586 18.20 -13.69 4.20
C ALA A 586 18.51 -12.40 3.42
N ALA A 587 17.51 -11.53 3.28
CA ALA A 587 17.66 -10.23 2.62
C ALA A 587 18.79 -9.37 3.22
N GLY A 588 19.55 -8.70 2.35
CA GLY A 588 20.79 -8.00 2.68
C GLY A 588 22.05 -8.86 2.57
N GLN A 589 21.92 -10.15 2.26
CA GLN A 589 23.04 -11.08 1.99
C GLN A 589 23.03 -11.53 0.51
N TYR A 590 24.06 -12.26 0.09
CA TYR A 590 24.18 -12.77 -1.28
C TYR A 590 24.46 -14.27 -1.37
N VAL A 591 24.19 -14.83 -2.55
CA VAL A 591 24.44 -16.22 -2.92
C VAL A 591 24.98 -16.34 -4.33
N GLY A 592 25.77 -17.38 -4.57
CA GLY A 592 26.29 -17.72 -5.89
C GLY A 592 27.76 -17.35 -6.12
N GLU A 593 28.42 -16.77 -5.13
CA GLU A 593 29.82 -16.35 -5.17
C GLU A 593 30.79 -17.51 -5.38
N MET A 594 30.50 -18.70 -4.85
CA MET A 594 31.44 -19.83 -4.86
C MET A 594 31.86 -20.22 -6.28
N ALA A 595 30.89 -20.36 -7.19
CA ALA A 595 31.15 -20.73 -8.58
C ALA A 595 31.91 -19.63 -9.35
N LEU A 596 31.71 -18.37 -9.00
CA LEU A 596 32.43 -17.25 -9.60
C LEU A 596 33.90 -17.20 -9.15
N ILE A 597 34.17 -17.60 -7.90
CA ILE A 597 35.52 -17.62 -7.32
C ILE A 597 36.30 -18.85 -7.78
N SER A 598 35.72 -20.04 -7.68
CA SER A 598 36.39 -21.30 -8.05
C SER A 598 36.48 -21.48 -9.57
N ARG A 599 35.62 -20.79 -10.33
CA ARG A 599 35.39 -21.03 -11.77
C ARG A 599 34.90 -22.46 -12.06
N GLU A 600 34.28 -23.09 -11.08
CA GLU A 600 33.62 -24.39 -11.21
C GLU A 600 32.10 -24.21 -11.33
N ARG A 601 31.38 -25.32 -11.50
CA ARG A 601 29.91 -25.33 -11.46
C ARG A 601 29.40 -25.00 -10.06
N ARG A 602 28.13 -24.58 -9.95
CA ARG A 602 27.45 -24.32 -8.67
C ARG A 602 27.62 -25.53 -7.74
N SER A 603 28.15 -25.30 -6.53
CA SER A 603 28.42 -26.35 -5.54
C SER A 603 27.19 -26.81 -4.76
N ALA A 604 26.09 -26.07 -4.85
CA ALA A 604 24.83 -26.29 -4.15
C ALA A 604 23.67 -25.68 -4.95
N SER A 605 22.48 -26.21 -4.72
CA SER A 605 21.22 -25.64 -5.17
C SER A 605 20.80 -24.50 -4.24
N VAL A 606 20.17 -23.47 -4.78
CA VAL A 606 19.59 -22.39 -4.00
C VAL A 606 18.13 -22.20 -4.37
N ARG A 607 17.27 -22.21 -3.37
CA ARG A 607 15.83 -22.12 -3.52
C ARG A 607 15.26 -21.05 -2.61
N ALA A 608 14.30 -20.28 -3.08
CA ALA A 608 13.58 -19.32 -2.26
C ALA A 608 12.85 -20.02 -1.12
N ALA A 609 13.14 -19.67 0.14
CA ALA A 609 12.45 -20.19 1.31
C ALA A 609 11.09 -19.51 1.50
N VAL A 610 11.02 -18.21 1.18
CA VAL A 610 9.80 -17.41 1.04
C VAL A 610 9.87 -16.62 -0.27
N ALA A 611 8.84 -15.84 -0.63
CA ALA A 611 8.93 -14.97 -1.80
C ALA A 611 10.14 -14.01 -1.68
N VAL A 612 10.99 -14.01 -2.71
CA VAL A 612 12.28 -13.32 -2.74
C VAL A 612 12.31 -12.34 -3.89
N ASP A 613 12.69 -11.09 -3.60
CA ASP A 613 13.20 -10.19 -4.63
C ASP A 613 14.71 -10.17 -4.51
N ALA A 614 15.44 -10.33 -5.61
CA ALA A 614 16.90 -10.31 -5.64
C ALA A 614 17.41 -9.43 -6.79
N ILE A 615 18.63 -8.93 -6.63
CA ILE A 615 19.38 -8.26 -7.68
C ILE A 615 20.38 -9.27 -8.22
N ARG A 616 20.21 -9.62 -9.51
CA ARG A 616 21.13 -10.48 -10.25
C ARG A 616 22.23 -9.61 -10.86
N LEU A 617 23.47 -9.88 -10.48
CA LEU A 617 24.67 -9.27 -11.02
C LEU A 617 25.31 -10.24 -12.02
N ASP A 618 25.76 -9.72 -13.14
CA ASP A 618 26.41 -10.52 -14.18
C ASP A 618 27.73 -11.12 -13.67
N GLY A 619 27.89 -12.44 -13.86
CA GLY A 619 29.04 -13.18 -13.35
C GLY A 619 30.36 -12.83 -14.04
N GLU A 620 30.35 -12.51 -15.32
CA GLU A 620 31.56 -12.10 -16.05
C GLU A 620 32.05 -10.75 -15.54
N LEU A 621 31.12 -9.81 -15.31
CA LEU A 621 31.46 -8.52 -14.72
C LEU A 621 32.03 -8.66 -13.30
N VAL A 622 31.38 -9.48 -12.44
CA VAL A 622 31.89 -9.74 -11.09
C VAL A 622 33.32 -10.28 -11.14
N GLN A 623 33.58 -11.27 -12.00
CA GLN A 623 34.92 -11.83 -12.16
C GLN A 623 35.94 -10.83 -12.70
N ALA A 624 35.54 -9.96 -13.63
CA ALA A 624 36.40 -8.91 -14.18
C ALA A 624 36.81 -7.90 -13.11
N VAL A 625 35.88 -7.48 -12.25
CA VAL A 625 36.17 -6.57 -11.12
C VAL A 625 37.06 -7.26 -10.08
N MET A 626 36.79 -8.54 -9.75
CA MET A 626 37.63 -9.34 -8.85
C MET A 626 39.08 -9.49 -9.36
N ALA A 627 39.29 -9.55 -10.67
CA ALA A 627 40.63 -9.63 -11.26
C ALA A 627 41.42 -8.32 -11.09
N ARG A 628 40.72 -7.17 -11.02
CA ARG A 628 41.32 -5.84 -10.88
C ARG A 628 41.50 -5.41 -9.41
N ARG A 629 40.69 -5.94 -8.49
CA ARG A 629 40.63 -5.53 -7.08
C ARG A 629 40.98 -6.70 -6.14
N THR A 630 42.17 -6.65 -5.54
CA THR A 630 42.64 -7.71 -4.64
C THR A 630 41.84 -7.82 -3.34
N GLY A 631 41.37 -6.69 -2.77
CA GLY A 631 40.55 -6.66 -1.55
C GLY A 631 39.23 -7.42 -1.70
N LEU A 632 38.44 -7.11 -2.73
CA LEU A 632 37.21 -7.85 -3.06
C LEU A 632 37.45 -9.36 -3.18
N ARG A 633 38.54 -9.75 -3.85
CA ARG A 633 38.89 -11.16 -4.04
C ARG A 633 39.26 -11.85 -2.72
N GLU A 634 39.88 -11.14 -1.79
CA GLU A 634 40.25 -11.66 -0.47
C GLU A 634 39.03 -11.78 0.45
N ASP A 635 38.15 -10.78 0.48
CA ASP A 635 36.89 -10.80 1.23
C ASP A 635 35.99 -11.96 0.76
N LEU A 636 35.80 -12.06 -0.56
CA LEU A 636 35.04 -13.17 -1.16
C LEU A 636 35.68 -14.54 -0.90
N ARG A 637 37.03 -14.61 -0.86
CA ARG A 637 37.74 -15.86 -0.48
C ARG A 637 37.56 -16.23 0.97
N ALA A 638 37.46 -15.25 1.88
CA ALA A 638 37.16 -15.52 3.30
C ALA A 638 35.77 -16.14 3.43
N VAL A 639 34.76 -15.52 2.80
CA VAL A 639 33.39 -16.06 2.76
C VAL A 639 33.35 -17.45 2.10
N TYR A 640 34.11 -17.65 1.02
CA TYR A 640 34.25 -18.96 0.38
C TYR A 640 34.82 -20.01 1.34
N LYS A 641 35.88 -19.70 2.08
CA LYS A 641 36.47 -20.62 3.05
C LYS A 641 35.49 -20.97 4.15
N ASP A 642 34.80 -19.99 4.73
CA ASP A 642 33.80 -20.22 5.78
C ASP A 642 32.68 -21.13 5.27
N ARG A 643 32.16 -20.87 4.06
CA ARG A 643 31.12 -21.70 3.45
C ARG A 643 31.61 -23.11 3.11
N VAL A 644 32.86 -23.28 2.68
CA VAL A 644 33.45 -24.61 2.45
C VAL A 644 33.53 -25.38 3.77
N THR A 645 34.01 -24.75 4.85
CA THR A 645 34.04 -25.37 6.19
C THR A 645 32.64 -25.78 6.64
N GLN A 646 31.65 -24.89 6.52
CA GLN A 646 30.25 -25.19 6.83
C GLN A 646 29.68 -26.34 5.99
N ASN A 647 30.04 -26.41 4.70
CA ASN A 647 29.59 -27.48 3.81
C ASN A 647 30.21 -28.84 4.17
N VAL A 648 31.44 -28.86 4.68
CA VAL A 648 32.12 -30.08 5.13
C VAL A 648 31.55 -30.54 6.47
N GLU A 649 31.30 -29.63 7.41
CA GLU A 649 30.60 -29.94 8.67
C GLU A 649 29.19 -30.49 8.42
N GLY A 650 28.43 -29.86 7.52
CA GLY A 650 27.08 -30.30 7.14
C GLY A 650 27.02 -31.66 6.43
N GLN A 651 28.15 -32.18 5.93
CA GLN A 651 28.24 -33.52 5.35
C GLN A 651 28.38 -34.64 6.39
N GLN A 652 28.82 -34.32 7.62
CA GLN A 652 29.13 -35.33 8.64
C GLN A 652 27.93 -35.62 9.58
N ASP A 653 26.97 -34.70 9.73
CA ASP A 653 25.81 -34.88 10.61
C ASP A 653 24.45 -34.89 9.87
N SER A 654 24.02 -36.10 9.51
CA SER A 654 22.67 -36.32 8.95
C SER A 654 21.54 -35.98 9.92
N ALA A 655 21.79 -36.05 11.23
CA ALA A 655 20.84 -35.67 12.28
C ALA A 655 20.66 -34.15 12.36
N HIS A 656 21.76 -33.38 12.33
CA HIS A 656 21.75 -31.91 12.32
C HIS A 656 20.96 -31.35 11.13
N SER A 657 21.20 -31.88 9.92
CA SER A 657 20.43 -31.47 8.74
C SER A 657 18.93 -31.78 8.88
N GLY A 658 18.56 -32.86 9.59
CA GLY A 658 17.17 -33.22 9.84
C GLY A 658 16.46 -32.19 10.72
N VAL A 659 17.09 -31.78 11.83
CA VAL A 659 16.55 -30.77 12.76
C VAL A 659 16.41 -29.41 12.07
N VAL A 660 17.43 -28.98 11.32
CA VAL A 660 17.38 -27.71 10.57
C VAL A 660 16.26 -27.73 9.54
N SER A 661 16.15 -28.79 8.75
CA SER A 661 15.08 -28.95 7.74
C SER A 661 13.68 -28.96 8.39
N PHE A 662 13.54 -29.69 9.50
CA PHE A 662 12.31 -29.70 10.29
C PHE A 662 11.92 -28.28 10.74
N LEU A 663 12.81 -27.57 11.42
CA LEU A 663 12.50 -26.22 11.92
C LEU A 663 12.23 -25.21 10.80
N MET A 664 12.91 -25.34 9.66
CA MET A 664 12.59 -24.53 8.48
C MET A 664 11.19 -24.80 7.93
N SER A 665 10.76 -26.07 7.88
CA SER A 665 9.38 -26.42 7.53
C SER A 665 8.36 -25.83 8.52
N GLN A 666 8.81 -25.56 9.75
CA GLN A 666 8.06 -24.88 10.79
C GLN A 666 8.30 -23.37 10.79
N GLY A 667 8.60 -22.76 9.64
CA GLY A 667 8.54 -21.31 9.46
C GLY A 667 9.62 -20.51 10.21
N LEU A 668 10.68 -21.16 10.69
CA LEU A 668 11.81 -20.43 11.31
C LEU A 668 12.47 -19.46 10.34
N GLY A 669 12.40 -19.70 9.03
CA GLY A 669 12.94 -18.81 8.00
C GLY A 669 12.28 -17.42 7.96
N GLU A 670 11.19 -17.19 8.66
CA GLU A 670 10.64 -15.84 8.86
C GLU A 670 10.37 -15.54 10.32
N ALA A 671 10.61 -16.45 11.25
CA ALA A 671 10.41 -16.20 12.68
C ALA A 671 11.50 -15.26 13.20
N THR A 672 11.14 -14.31 14.06
CA THR A 672 12.16 -13.61 14.85
C THR A 672 12.41 -14.31 16.17
N ASP A 673 11.43 -15.08 16.64
CA ASP A 673 11.47 -15.75 17.93
C ASP A 673 10.47 -16.92 17.94
N VAL A 674 10.93 -18.14 18.22
CA VAL A 674 10.12 -19.35 18.31
C VAL A 674 10.22 -19.96 19.70
N LEU A 675 9.08 -20.39 20.24
CA LEU A 675 9.04 -21.25 21.42
C LEU A 675 9.36 -22.68 21.00
N LEU A 676 10.35 -23.30 21.64
CA LEU A 676 10.69 -24.71 21.54
C LEU A 676 10.52 -25.39 22.89
N ILE A 677 10.17 -26.66 22.89
CA ILE A 677 10.13 -27.51 24.07
C ILE A 677 11.02 -28.73 23.83
N ASP A 678 11.99 -28.91 24.71
CA ASP A 678 12.79 -30.14 24.78
C ASP A 678 11.99 -31.23 25.52
N GLU A 679 11.50 -32.22 24.78
CA GLU A 679 10.74 -33.35 25.30
C GLU A 679 11.57 -34.25 26.23
N SER A 680 12.90 -34.27 26.12
CA SER A 680 13.76 -35.03 27.03
C SER A 680 13.77 -34.45 28.45
N LEU A 681 13.54 -33.13 28.57
CA LEU A 681 13.45 -32.40 29.84
C LEU A 681 12.00 -32.13 30.28
N CYS A 682 11.03 -32.26 29.37
CA CYS A 682 9.64 -31.90 29.63
C CYS A 682 8.92 -32.96 30.46
N ILE A 683 8.58 -32.62 31.71
CA ILE A 683 7.77 -33.49 32.60
C ILE A 683 6.25 -33.34 32.41
N ARG A 684 5.80 -32.65 31.35
CA ARG A 684 4.38 -32.45 31.00
C ARG A 684 3.51 -31.95 32.16
N CYS A 685 4.02 -31.00 32.94
CA CYS A 685 3.32 -30.45 34.12
C CYS A 685 2.34 -29.30 33.80
N ASP A 686 2.20 -28.91 32.53
CA ASP A 686 1.34 -27.83 32.01
C ASP A 686 1.54 -26.43 32.64
N GLN A 687 2.62 -26.23 33.41
CA GLN A 687 2.91 -24.93 34.04
C GLN A 687 3.15 -23.81 33.03
N CYS A 688 3.70 -24.12 31.85
CA CYS A 688 3.92 -23.14 30.80
C CYS A 688 2.61 -22.57 30.24
N GLU A 689 1.56 -23.40 30.10
CA GLU A 689 0.23 -22.97 29.66
C GLU A 689 -0.53 -22.25 30.77
N ARG A 690 -0.53 -22.81 31.98
CA ARG A 690 -1.17 -22.22 33.17
C ARG A 690 -0.64 -20.82 33.43
N ALA A 691 0.68 -20.65 33.50
CA ALA A 691 1.31 -19.35 33.71
C ALA A 691 1.03 -18.36 32.57
N CYS A 692 0.93 -18.84 31.32
CA CYS A 692 0.55 -18.02 30.18
C CYS A 692 -0.89 -17.52 30.32
N ALA A 693 -1.83 -18.41 30.62
CA ALA A 693 -3.23 -18.07 30.81
C ALA A 693 -3.41 -17.08 31.98
N ASP A 694 -2.86 -17.39 33.15
CA ASP A 694 -2.95 -16.55 34.36
C ASP A 694 -2.45 -15.12 34.11
N THR A 695 -1.31 -15.01 33.42
CA THR A 695 -0.70 -13.73 33.04
C THR A 695 -1.62 -12.91 32.12
N HIS A 696 -2.37 -13.57 31.25
CA HIS A 696 -3.17 -12.93 30.20
C HIS A 696 -4.67 -13.07 30.46
N GLY A 697 -5.06 -12.96 31.74
CA GLY A 697 -6.46 -12.96 32.14
C GLY A 697 -7.17 -14.23 31.68
N ASN A 698 -6.63 -15.40 31.99
CA ASN A 698 -7.14 -16.71 31.61
C ASN A 698 -7.38 -16.92 30.11
N VAL A 699 -6.62 -16.24 29.26
CA VAL A 699 -6.59 -16.50 27.82
C VAL A 699 -5.29 -17.20 27.48
N GLY A 700 -5.36 -18.52 27.26
CA GLY A 700 -4.20 -19.28 26.78
C GLY A 700 -3.73 -18.76 25.43
N ARG A 701 -2.45 -18.39 25.34
CA ARG A 701 -1.80 -17.90 24.10
C ARG A 701 -0.74 -18.87 23.56
N LEU A 702 -0.72 -20.07 24.13
CA LEU A 702 0.17 -21.18 23.88
C LEU A 702 -0.68 -22.44 23.97
N ASP A 703 -0.49 -23.36 23.03
CA ASP A 703 -0.92 -24.76 23.16
C ASP A 703 0.35 -25.63 23.12
N ARG A 704 0.65 -26.26 24.26
CA ARG A 704 1.85 -27.06 24.51
C ARG A 704 1.79 -28.41 23.80
N GLU A 705 0.60 -28.97 23.59
CA GLU A 705 0.46 -30.29 22.96
C GLU A 705 0.33 -30.20 21.44
N ALA A 706 -0.24 -29.10 20.94
CA ALA A 706 -0.38 -28.89 19.51
C ALA A 706 0.93 -28.43 18.88
N GLY A 707 1.28 -29.04 17.75
CA GLY A 707 2.47 -28.69 16.98
C GLY A 707 3.25 -29.94 16.61
N PRO A 708 4.23 -29.83 15.71
CA PRO A 708 5.01 -30.99 15.31
C PRO A 708 6.23 -31.18 16.21
N THR A 709 6.69 -32.43 16.27
CA THR A 709 7.90 -32.86 17.00
C THR A 709 8.87 -33.53 16.03
N PHE A 710 10.16 -33.31 16.22
CA PHE A 710 11.24 -34.04 15.54
C PHE A 710 12.33 -34.41 16.54
N GLY A 711 12.56 -35.71 16.75
CA GLY A 711 13.40 -36.17 17.87
C GLY A 711 12.80 -35.73 19.20
N ASP A 712 13.62 -35.17 20.07
CA ASP A 712 13.18 -34.58 21.35
C ASP A 712 12.76 -33.10 21.21
N LEU A 713 12.73 -32.54 20.00
CA LEU A 713 12.42 -31.13 19.79
C LEU A 713 10.96 -30.94 19.36
N HIS A 714 10.17 -30.28 20.22
CA HIS A 714 8.78 -29.94 19.95
C HIS A 714 8.60 -28.44 19.64
N VAL A 715 7.86 -28.12 18.58
CA VAL A 715 7.48 -26.75 18.22
C VAL A 715 6.00 -26.53 18.56
N PRO A 716 5.67 -26.06 19.77
CA PRO A 716 4.28 -25.87 20.16
C PRO A 716 3.58 -24.77 19.35
N THR A 717 2.25 -24.79 19.36
CA THR A 717 1.43 -23.78 18.69
C THR A 717 1.47 -22.49 19.50
N SER A 718 2.41 -21.62 19.10
CA SER A 718 2.66 -20.31 19.71
C SER A 718 3.12 -19.33 18.66
N CYS A 719 2.89 -18.03 18.90
CA CYS A 719 3.30 -17.02 17.94
C CYS A 719 4.83 -17.00 17.75
N ARG A 720 5.23 -16.93 16.48
CA ARG A 720 6.63 -16.89 16.00
C ARG A 720 7.19 -15.46 15.82
N HIS A 721 6.38 -14.45 16.13
CA HIS A 721 6.67 -13.03 15.98
C HIS A 721 7.27 -12.62 14.62
N CYS A 722 6.87 -13.34 13.57
CA CYS A 722 7.46 -13.35 12.22
C CYS A 722 7.99 -12.00 11.78
N GLU A 723 9.21 -11.94 11.25
CA GLU A 723 9.87 -10.74 10.72
C GLU A 723 8.95 -9.92 9.83
N HIS A 724 8.23 -10.60 8.92
CA HIS A 724 7.09 -10.05 8.21
C HIS A 724 5.80 -10.61 8.84
N PRO A 725 5.16 -9.87 9.76
CA PRO A 725 4.02 -10.40 10.48
C PRO A 725 2.82 -10.44 9.53
N HIS A 726 2.55 -11.62 8.97
CA HIS A 726 1.38 -11.85 8.13
C HIS A 726 0.08 -11.42 8.82
N CYS A 727 0.02 -11.58 10.14
CA CYS A 727 -1.12 -11.15 10.93
C CYS A 727 -1.35 -9.63 10.95
N MET A 728 -0.32 -8.80 10.68
CA MET A 728 -0.42 -7.35 10.61
C MET A 728 -0.87 -6.87 9.23
N LYS A 729 -0.47 -7.61 8.18
CA LYS A 729 -1.03 -7.49 6.83
C LYS A 729 -2.53 -7.59 7.03
N ASP A 730 -3.27 -6.52 6.71
CA ASP A 730 -4.73 -6.51 6.68
C ASP A 730 -5.46 -6.31 8.02
N CYS A 731 -4.83 -5.71 9.04
CA CYS A 731 -5.52 -5.31 10.28
C CYS A 731 -6.33 -4.01 10.11
N PRO A 732 -7.68 -4.05 10.07
CA PRO A 732 -8.49 -2.87 9.78
C PRO A 732 -8.36 -1.67 10.72
N PRO A 733 -8.46 -1.86 12.05
CA PRO A 733 -8.29 -0.76 12.98
C PRO A 733 -6.82 -0.44 13.26
N ASP A 734 -5.89 -1.06 12.52
CA ASP A 734 -4.46 -1.05 12.83
C ASP A 734 -4.18 -1.53 14.27
N ALA A 735 -4.92 -2.53 14.76
CA ALA A 735 -4.79 -3.00 16.16
C ALA A 735 -3.61 -3.94 16.40
N ILE A 736 -2.83 -4.29 15.37
CA ILE A 736 -1.70 -5.20 15.52
C ILE A 736 -0.46 -4.38 15.31
N HIS A 737 0.29 -4.20 16.38
CA HIS A 737 1.50 -3.41 16.36
C HIS A 737 2.68 -4.30 16.70
N ARG A 738 3.86 -3.72 16.51
CA ARG A 738 5.07 -4.34 16.97
C ARG A 738 5.77 -3.41 17.95
N ALA A 739 6.12 -3.97 19.10
CA ALA A 739 6.89 -3.27 20.11
C ALA A 739 8.36 -3.11 19.67
N PRO A 740 9.12 -2.18 20.27
CA PRO A 740 10.53 -1.97 19.94
C PRO A 740 11.41 -3.22 20.10
N GLY A 741 11.09 -4.12 21.05
CA GLY A 741 11.79 -5.41 21.22
C GLY A 741 11.54 -6.41 20.09
N GLY A 742 10.44 -6.23 19.36
CA GLY A 742 10.03 -7.02 18.21
C GLY A 742 8.84 -7.92 18.42
N GLU A 743 8.25 -7.86 19.60
CA GLU A 743 7.02 -8.55 19.95
C GLU A 743 5.87 -7.97 19.13
N VAL A 744 5.34 -8.76 18.20
CA VAL A 744 4.06 -8.45 17.55
C VAL A 744 2.92 -8.71 18.54
N TYR A 745 2.13 -7.70 18.86
CA TYR A 745 1.05 -7.76 19.84
C TYR A 745 -0.25 -7.17 19.28
N ILE A 746 -1.36 -7.47 19.95
CA ILE A 746 -2.69 -6.94 19.60
C ILE A 746 -3.09 -5.93 20.68
N SER A 747 -3.45 -4.71 20.27
CA SER A 747 -3.94 -3.64 21.14
C SER A 747 -5.46 -3.71 21.33
N ASP A 748 -5.96 -2.89 22.24
CA ASP A 748 -7.40 -2.78 22.52
C ASP A 748 -8.23 -2.20 21.37
N ALA A 749 -7.60 -1.67 20.33
CA ALA A 749 -8.27 -1.25 19.10
C ALA A 749 -8.85 -2.45 18.30
N CYS A 750 -8.58 -3.69 18.72
CA CYS A 750 -9.06 -4.89 18.04
C CYS A 750 -10.59 -4.95 17.99
N ILE A 751 -11.14 -4.83 16.79
CA ILE A 751 -12.59 -4.96 16.52
C ILE A 751 -13.06 -6.41 16.31
N GLY A 752 -12.15 -7.38 16.43
CA GLY A 752 -12.50 -8.78 16.31
C GLY A 752 -12.85 -9.26 14.90
N CYS A 753 -12.30 -8.64 13.86
CA CYS A 753 -12.63 -8.99 12.47
C CYS A 753 -12.27 -10.42 12.10
N GLY A 754 -11.06 -10.90 12.45
CA GLY A 754 -10.55 -12.24 12.11
C GLY A 754 -9.44 -12.28 11.05
N ASN A 755 -9.12 -11.15 10.39
CA ASN A 755 -8.08 -11.08 9.34
C ASN A 755 -6.74 -11.66 9.75
N CYS A 756 -6.28 -11.26 10.94
CA CYS A 756 -5.04 -11.75 11.49
C CYS A 756 -4.98 -13.28 11.66
N GLN A 757 -6.11 -13.91 12.01
CA GLN A 757 -6.21 -15.36 12.15
C GLN A 757 -6.04 -16.08 10.82
N ARG A 758 -6.71 -15.63 9.76
CA ARG A 758 -6.54 -16.20 8.41
C ARG A 758 -5.15 -15.97 7.84
N ASN A 759 -4.62 -14.78 8.06
CA ASN A 759 -3.34 -14.43 7.51
C ASN A 759 -2.18 -15.13 8.22
N CYS A 760 -2.37 -15.62 9.44
CA CYS A 760 -1.33 -16.38 10.12
C CYS A 760 -1.19 -17.77 9.47
N PRO A 761 -0.06 -18.07 8.78
CA PRO A 761 0.15 -19.38 8.15
C PRO A 761 0.33 -20.52 9.17
N TYR A 762 0.42 -20.17 10.46
CA TYR A 762 0.75 -21.07 11.56
C TYR A 762 -0.41 -21.32 12.51
N GLY A 763 -1.58 -20.72 12.25
CA GLY A 763 -2.78 -20.95 13.05
C GLY A 763 -2.70 -20.50 14.51
N VAL A 764 -1.77 -19.59 14.86
CA VAL A 764 -1.46 -19.24 16.26
C VAL A 764 -2.42 -18.22 16.88
N ILE A 765 -3.30 -17.61 16.08
CA ILE A 765 -4.21 -16.56 16.53
C ILE A 765 -5.59 -17.14 16.77
N GLN A 766 -6.12 -16.87 17.96
CA GLN A 766 -7.42 -17.36 18.41
C GLN A 766 -8.43 -16.21 18.47
N MET A 767 -9.69 -16.48 18.08
CA MET A 767 -10.78 -15.51 18.08
C MET A 767 -11.77 -15.83 19.21
N GLY A 768 -12.05 -14.85 20.08
CA GLY A 768 -13.05 -14.99 21.16
C GLY A 768 -12.55 -14.71 22.57
N ALA A 769 -11.46 -13.94 22.72
CA ALA A 769 -10.84 -13.68 24.00
C ALA A 769 -11.54 -12.53 24.77
N GLU A 770 -12.63 -12.84 25.46
CA GLU A 770 -12.97 -12.23 26.74
C GLU A 770 -13.05 -13.37 27.75
N SER A 771 -12.11 -13.46 28.68
CA SER A 771 -12.30 -14.38 29.80
C SER A 771 -13.26 -13.72 30.81
N GLN A 772 -14.21 -14.52 31.26
CA GLN A 772 -14.90 -14.22 32.50
C GLN A 772 -13.96 -14.55 33.67
N THR A 773 -14.02 -13.73 34.71
CA THR A 773 -13.31 -13.93 35.98
C THR A 773 -13.35 -15.39 36.43
N SER A 774 -12.19 -16.02 36.64
CA SER A 774 -12.13 -17.35 37.24
C SER A 774 -12.75 -17.33 38.64
N PRO A 775 -13.43 -18.42 39.05
CA PRO A 775 -13.86 -18.55 40.43
C PRO A 775 -12.65 -18.49 41.38
N SER A 776 -12.77 -17.77 42.50
CA SER A 776 -11.71 -17.72 43.52
C SER A 776 -11.36 -19.12 44.04
N LEU A 777 -10.11 -19.34 44.46
CA LEU A 777 -9.64 -20.61 45.06
C LEU A 777 -10.60 -21.14 46.14
N TRP A 778 -11.11 -20.23 46.99
CA TRP A 778 -12.10 -20.54 48.03
C TRP A 778 -13.42 -21.10 47.47
N ARG A 779 -13.92 -20.53 46.36
CA ARG A 779 -15.16 -20.97 45.72
C ARG A 779 -15.00 -22.35 45.07
N TRP A 780 -13.86 -22.61 44.43
CA TRP A 780 -13.55 -23.93 43.88
C TRP A 780 -13.40 -24.99 44.98
N MET A 781 -12.67 -24.67 46.05
CA MET A 781 -12.44 -25.59 47.17
C MET A 781 -13.74 -25.93 47.93
N MET A 782 -14.70 -25.00 47.99
CA MET A 782 -15.98 -25.19 48.71
C MET A 782 -17.10 -25.82 47.88
N PHE A 783 -17.11 -25.65 46.55
CA PHE A 783 -18.25 -26.02 45.71
C PHE A 783 -17.90 -26.88 44.48
N GLY A 784 -16.62 -27.21 44.26
CA GLY A 784 -16.16 -27.89 43.04
C GLY A 784 -16.35 -27.02 41.78
N GLY A 785 -16.02 -27.58 40.60
CA GLY A 785 -16.14 -26.89 39.30
C GLY A 785 -14.79 -26.63 38.61
N ASP A 786 -14.75 -25.65 37.71
CA ASP A 786 -13.54 -25.29 36.95
C ASP A 786 -12.42 -24.83 37.88
N GLU A 787 -11.27 -25.51 37.80
CA GLU A 787 -10.07 -25.23 38.58
C GLU A 787 -9.52 -23.83 38.23
N PRO A 788 -9.24 -22.96 39.22
CA PRO A 788 -8.59 -21.68 38.96
C PRO A 788 -7.25 -21.88 38.24
N GLY A 789 -7.00 -21.13 37.17
CA GLY A 789 -5.78 -21.21 36.36
C GLY A 789 -5.73 -22.33 35.32
N ARG A 790 -6.78 -23.17 35.22
CA ARG A 790 -6.92 -24.12 34.11
C ARG A 790 -7.72 -23.48 32.97
N TRP A 791 -7.07 -23.24 31.83
CA TRP A 791 -7.75 -22.76 30.63
C TRP A 791 -8.71 -23.85 30.10
N THR A 792 -9.96 -23.47 29.87
CA THR A 792 -10.96 -24.30 29.18
C THR A 792 -11.48 -23.53 27.98
N PRO A 793 -11.45 -24.10 26.75
CA PRO A 793 -11.96 -23.42 25.58
C PRO A 793 -13.47 -23.14 25.71
N PRO A 794 -13.96 -21.95 25.33
CA PRO A 794 -15.37 -21.61 25.49
C PRO A 794 -16.28 -22.51 24.64
N LYS A 795 -17.31 -23.10 25.25
CA LYS A 795 -18.38 -23.81 24.54
C LYS A 795 -19.28 -22.80 23.83
N THR A 796 -19.36 -22.87 22.51
CA THR A 796 -20.17 -21.97 21.68
C THR A 796 -21.67 -22.23 21.88
N LYS A 797 -22.37 -21.29 22.53
CA LYS A 797 -23.83 -21.14 22.37
C LYS A 797 -24.10 -19.86 21.58
N SER A 798 -24.78 -20.02 20.46
CA SER A 798 -25.28 -18.93 19.59
C SER A 798 -26.37 -18.14 20.30
N GLY A 799 -26.25 -16.81 20.34
CA GLY A 799 -27.32 -15.94 20.82
C GLY A 799 -26.87 -14.49 20.99
N ASP A 800 -26.02 -14.23 21.99
CA ASP A 800 -25.58 -12.88 22.35
C ASP A 800 -24.14 -12.93 22.89
N ALA A 801 -23.15 -13.08 22.00
CA ALA A 801 -21.74 -13.13 22.38
C ALA A 801 -21.10 -11.73 22.32
N PRO A 802 -20.30 -11.31 23.32
CA PRO A 802 -19.49 -10.09 23.23
C PRO A 802 -18.55 -10.16 22.02
N ALA A 803 -18.10 -8.98 21.55
CA ALA A 803 -17.25 -8.87 20.37
C ALA A 803 -15.98 -9.72 20.54
N LYS A 804 -15.79 -10.73 19.67
CA LYS A 804 -14.66 -11.66 19.74
C LYS A 804 -13.33 -10.94 19.51
N LYS A 805 -12.56 -10.60 20.55
CA LYS A 805 -11.18 -10.10 20.37
C LYS A 805 -10.23 -11.23 19.95
N ALA A 806 -9.25 -10.87 19.13
CA ALA A 806 -8.16 -11.76 18.74
C ALA A 806 -7.12 -11.85 19.86
N ALA A 807 -6.60 -13.05 20.10
CA ALA A 807 -5.51 -13.29 21.05
C ALA A 807 -4.37 -14.07 20.41
N LYS A 808 -3.14 -13.71 20.78
CA LYS A 808 -1.90 -14.37 20.39
C LYS A 808 -0.84 -14.07 21.45
N CYS A 809 0.23 -14.87 21.46
CA CYS A 809 1.39 -14.54 22.29
C CYS A 809 1.95 -13.15 21.89
N ASP A 810 2.24 -12.35 22.91
CA ASP A 810 2.92 -11.04 22.85
C ASP A 810 4.26 -11.08 23.59
N MET A 811 4.78 -12.29 23.84
CA MET A 811 5.98 -12.57 24.64
C MET A 811 5.97 -11.95 26.04
N CYS A 812 4.79 -11.65 26.58
CA CYS A 812 4.65 -10.93 27.84
C CYS A 812 5.48 -9.62 27.83
N LYS A 813 5.48 -8.88 26.71
CA LYS A 813 6.30 -7.68 26.47
C LYS A 813 6.27 -6.63 27.59
N ASP A 814 5.20 -6.59 28.38
CA ASP A 814 5.00 -5.64 29.48
C ASP A 814 5.57 -6.16 30.82
N GLN A 815 6.20 -7.34 30.84
CA GLN A 815 6.83 -7.92 32.02
C GLN A 815 8.35 -7.89 31.92
N SER A 816 9.00 -7.34 32.94
CA SER A 816 10.46 -7.27 33.02
C SER A 816 11.17 -8.64 33.07
N GLY A 817 10.47 -9.70 33.47
CA GLY A 817 11.01 -11.07 33.49
C GLY A 817 10.91 -11.83 32.16
N GLY A 818 10.38 -11.24 31.08
CA GLY A 818 10.19 -11.92 29.79
C GLY A 818 8.94 -12.81 29.68
N PRO A 819 8.95 -13.88 28.88
CA PRO A 819 7.80 -14.77 28.70
C PRO A 819 7.48 -15.64 29.93
N ALA A 820 6.24 -15.57 30.42
CA ALA A 820 5.80 -16.34 31.59
C ALA A 820 5.88 -17.87 31.38
N CYS A 821 5.60 -18.35 30.16
CA CYS A 821 5.66 -19.78 29.83
C CYS A 821 7.06 -20.39 29.96
N VAL A 822 8.10 -19.60 29.71
CA VAL A 822 9.51 -20.01 29.86
C VAL A 822 9.89 -19.99 31.34
N ARG A 823 9.61 -18.90 32.06
CA ARG A 823 9.95 -18.77 33.49
C ARG A 823 9.26 -19.80 34.38
N ALA A 824 8.06 -20.22 34.03
CA ALA A 824 7.28 -21.19 34.80
C ALA A 824 7.72 -22.65 34.56
N CYS A 825 8.63 -22.91 33.60
CA CYS A 825 9.11 -24.25 33.33
C CYS A 825 10.09 -24.71 34.42
N PRO A 826 9.76 -25.71 35.25
CA PRO A 826 10.60 -26.10 36.39
C PRO A 826 11.88 -26.84 35.97
N THR A 827 11.89 -27.42 34.78
CA THR A 827 13.04 -28.18 34.25
C THR A 827 13.86 -27.40 33.24
N GLY A 828 13.43 -26.19 32.87
CA GLY A 828 14.06 -25.42 31.79
C GLY A 828 13.78 -25.96 30.38
N ALA A 829 12.86 -26.91 30.21
CA ALA A 829 12.53 -27.51 28.92
C ALA A 829 11.95 -26.52 27.88
N ALA A 830 11.29 -25.44 28.31
CA ALA A 830 10.67 -24.47 27.41
C ALA A 830 11.60 -23.27 27.16
N LEU A 831 11.95 -23.04 25.89
CA LEU A 831 12.94 -22.05 25.47
C LEU A 831 12.35 -21.14 24.38
N ARG A 832 12.69 -19.86 24.40
CA ARG A 832 12.41 -18.94 23.29
C ARG A 832 13.73 -18.65 22.58
N VAL A 833 13.79 -18.94 21.29
CA VAL A 833 15.02 -18.87 20.49
C VAL A 833 14.82 -18.07 19.22
N ASP A 834 15.81 -17.25 18.91
CA ASP A 834 15.93 -16.57 17.63
C ASP A 834 16.63 -17.47 16.57
N PRO A 835 16.52 -17.15 15.27
CA PRO A 835 17.10 -17.97 14.21
C PRO A 835 18.62 -18.14 14.26
N ALA A 836 19.38 -17.18 14.82
CA ALA A 836 20.84 -17.26 14.86
C ALA A 836 21.31 -18.20 15.98
N SER A 837 20.66 -18.15 17.14
CA SER A 837 20.92 -19.04 18.28
C SER A 837 20.62 -20.52 17.97
N PHE A 838 19.74 -20.79 17.00
CA PHE A 838 19.34 -22.14 16.64
C PHE A 838 20.46 -22.98 16.01
N LEU A 839 21.25 -22.40 15.09
CA LEU A 839 22.35 -23.12 14.45
C LEU A 839 23.44 -23.55 15.45
N GLN A 840 23.50 -22.87 16.60
CA GLN A 840 24.42 -23.20 17.69
C GLN A 840 23.85 -24.31 18.58
N LEU A 841 22.57 -24.22 18.95
CA LEU A 841 21.86 -25.28 19.68
C LEU A 841 21.82 -26.62 18.93
N ALA A 842 21.66 -26.59 17.61
CA ALA A 842 21.69 -27.80 16.79
C ALA A 842 23.08 -28.46 16.74
N ARG A 843 24.17 -27.72 17.00
CA ARG A 843 25.56 -28.21 17.04
C ARG A 843 25.98 -28.77 18.39
N GLU A 844 25.32 -28.34 19.47
CA GLU A 844 25.64 -28.74 20.84
C GLU A 844 24.79 -29.92 21.33
N GLY A 845 23.76 -30.31 20.59
CA GLY A 845 22.80 -31.38 20.91
C GLY A 845 23.19 -32.77 20.41
#